data_AF-A0A2K3DR01-F1
#
_entry.id   AF-A0A2K3DR01-F1
#
_cell.length_a   1.000
_cell.length_b   1.000
_cell.length_c   1.000
_cell.angle_alpha   90.00
_cell.angle_beta   90.00
_cell.angle_gamma   90.00
#
_symmetry.space_group_name_H-M   'P 1'
#
loop_
_entity.id
_entity.type
_entity.pdbx_description
1 polymer ?
#
loop_
_entity_poly.entity_id
_entity_poly.type
_entity_poly.pdbx_seq_one_letter_code
_entity_poly.pdbx_strand_id
1 'polypeptide(L)'
;MALVGLRAALESLLGPARAGRFTDADLRLLLEGGYATLDDLKDASYTGLQQAGLKPARADQIFHAQGSATSLGVESTTGFGPPACKLQLRQDSQNQDLFFFEPMDTISGAAPASPGVSSSFFLDPEGRQTDELQNWLCLAKELYRAGKPILPLFINGPVKSGKSFMLNNVLPAVANTYCSGGSDRQHTGAMLSGPNFLRVSCLGCDRSSGSSGFLMDFLRRLKQSAADQQLSAAASTPLPSDSSAGAMVIAIQDFMRRLPRDRLNFLLIDEAQSFYLVERPVPDDCPPRGATLDVNAVLYMRRILKELLLDSPHWVAWAVTGSSMATLWANVAATPTNGFALIIHHRRLNLSPTVSMDVLQVAWEQLKAQAASWNPALPKDLVWRSPPQVAMLAYLCQEWRYSRRASTAAELVEQTMTEKLIPEVLADLRMVLQLLGQPAAQLKLLRKLLDPMAGVEPAALPLAFKVLLASFATEREGRLYLDYPLFAQVLQAVTKDSGELLDSITAVKSISSKKFRELVVMGECCKDTENFDSYKDLHSLLEDMASALALTPDGLLKADWFIQVLDHLRNSCGSKANFEEKYGAQARQDVKVGLRWFHGLLRNVLSHGSISEQQQALDAYPSELAEFHSSGRISEVLTKTYDRPMPRRSRTRGASAAATPRAQPQPYAGPVRPISLHLGKRLLGRAAVTQPRYIM
;
A
#
# COMPACT_ATOMS: atom_id res chain seq x y z
N MET A 1 -43.11 -16.47 -32.27
CA MET A 1 -42.68 -15.12 -32.68
C MET A 1 -41.82 -14.47 -31.60
N ALA A 2 -42.34 -14.22 -30.39
CA ALA A 2 -41.59 -13.55 -29.32
C ALA A 2 -40.27 -14.25 -28.88
N LEU A 3 -40.28 -15.58 -28.72
CA LEU A 3 -39.07 -16.35 -28.36
C LEU A 3 -37.98 -16.32 -29.44
N VAL A 4 -38.39 -16.26 -30.71
CA VAL A 4 -37.45 -16.16 -31.85
C VAL A 4 -36.83 -14.76 -31.88
N GLY A 5 -37.62 -13.73 -31.60
CA GLY A 5 -37.14 -12.34 -31.46
C GLY A 5 -36.16 -12.17 -30.29
N LEU A 6 -36.48 -12.73 -29.12
CA LEU A 6 -35.59 -12.68 -27.96
C LEU A 6 -34.29 -13.46 -28.19
N ARG A 7 -34.37 -14.61 -28.88
CA ARG A 7 -33.17 -15.37 -29.23
C ARG A 7 -32.27 -14.57 -30.19
N ALA A 8 -32.84 -13.90 -31.19
CA ALA A 8 -32.08 -13.00 -32.07
C ALA A 8 -31.45 -11.83 -31.29
N ALA A 9 -32.15 -11.28 -30.30
CA ALA A 9 -31.62 -10.24 -29.42
C ALA A 9 -30.44 -10.75 -28.56
N LEU A 10 -30.54 -11.95 -27.97
CA LEU A 10 -29.44 -12.57 -27.24
C LEU A 10 -28.26 -12.93 -28.14
N GLU A 11 -28.51 -13.38 -29.37
CA GLU A 11 -27.46 -13.63 -30.36
C GLU A 11 -26.73 -12.34 -30.74
N SER A 12 -27.46 -11.23 -30.87
CA SER A 12 -26.88 -9.91 -31.11
C SER A 12 -26.04 -9.41 -29.92
N LEU A 13 -26.46 -9.71 -28.68
CA LEU A 13 -25.76 -9.27 -27.48
C LEU A 13 -24.55 -10.16 -27.12
N LEU A 14 -24.70 -11.48 -27.23
CA LEU A 14 -23.75 -12.47 -26.71
C LEU A 14 -22.93 -13.19 -27.79
N GLY A 15 -23.33 -13.06 -29.04
CA GLY A 15 -22.89 -13.91 -30.14
C GLY A 15 -23.57 -15.28 -30.15
N PRO A 16 -23.67 -15.94 -31.32
CA PRO A 16 -24.47 -17.15 -31.52
C PRO A 16 -24.00 -18.34 -30.65
N ALA A 17 -22.70 -18.47 -30.41
CA ALA A 17 -22.14 -19.56 -29.60
C ALA A 17 -22.51 -19.48 -28.10
N ARG A 18 -22.71 -18.27 -27.56
CA ARG A 18 -23.09 -18.06 -26.15
C ARG A 18 -24.60 -17.99 -25.99
N ALA A 19 -25.30 -17.35 -26.93
CA ALA A 19 -26.76 -17.34 -26.99
C ALA A 19 -27.35 -18.75 -27.16
N GLY A 20 -26.68 -19.64 -27.91
CA GLY A 20 -27.08 -21.05 -28.03
C GLY A 20 -27.03 -21.86 -26.72
N ARG A 21 -26.44 -21.31 -25.65
CA ARG A 21 -26.43 -21.93 -24.31
C ARG A 21 -27.66 -21.56 -23.48
N PHE A 22 -28.51 -20.66 -23.96
CA PHE A 22 -29.80 -20.32 -23.36
C PHE A 22 -30.86 -21.28 -23.89
N THR A 23 -31.45 -22.03 -22.97
CA THR A 23 -32.53 -22.98 -23.25
C THR A 23 -33.84 -22.24 -23.45
N ASP A 24 -34.83 -22.89 -24.08
CA ASP A 24 -36.16 -22.30 -24.25
C ASP A 24 -36.84 -21.97 -22.91
N ALA A 25 -36.46 -22.65 -21.82
CA ALA A 25 -36.90 -22.33 -20.46
C ALA A 25 -36.28 -21.00 -19.97
N ASP A 26 -34.98 -20.79 -20.21
CA ASP A 26 -34.30 -19.53 -19.88
C ASP A 26 -34.87 -18.35 -20.68
N LEU A 27 -35.25 -18.58 -21.95
CA LEU A 27 -35.89 -17.57 -22.79
C LEU A 27 -37.30 -17.19 -22.32
N ARG A 28 -38.06 -18.15 -21.77
CA ARG A 28 -39.38 -17.87 -21.17
C ARG A 28 -39.26 -17.06 -19.88
N LEU A 29 -38.29 -17.40 -19.02
CA LEU A 29 -38.01 -16.66 -17.79
C LEU A 29 -37.63 -15.19 -18.08
N LEU A 30 -36.85 -14.95 -19.13
CA LEU A 30 -36.52 -13.59 -19.57
C LEU A 30 -37.74 -12.81 -20.09
N LEU A 31 -38.59 -13.45 -20.91
CA LEU A 31 -39.82 -12.83 -21.41
C LEU A 31 -40.80 -12.52 -20.27
N GLU A 32 -40.97 -13.44 -19.32
CA GLU A 32 -41.82 -13.26 -18.14
C GLU A 32 -41.25 -12.19 -17.19
N GLY A 33 -39.93 -12.04 -17.15
CA GLY A 33 -39.22 -10.96 -16.46
C GLY A 33 -39.23 -9.60 -17.17
N GLY A 34 -39.91 -9.48 -18.32
CA GLY A 34 -40.04 -8.24 -19.07
C GLY A 34 -38.89 -7.93 -20.05
N TYR A 35 -37.95 -8.87 -20.25
CA TYR A 35 -36.81 -8.71 -21.15
C TYR A 35 -37.12 -9.29 -22.53
N ALA A 36 -37.90 -8.57 -23.34
CA ALA A 36 -38.36 -9.06 -24.64
C ALA A 36 -37.48 -8.59 -25.81
N THR A 37 -36.72 -7.51 -25.63
CA THR A 37 -35.94 -6.86 -26.68
C THR A 37 -34.45 -6.73 -26.32
N LEU A 38 -33.63 -6.36 -27.31
CA LEU A 38 -32.20 -6.13 -27.09
C LEU A 38 -31.94 -4.97 -26.12
N ASP A 39 -32.77 -3.93 -26.15
CA ASP A 39 -32.60 -2.77 -25.28
C ASP A 39 -32.96 -3.11 -23.83
N ASP A 40 -34.02 -3.90 -23.61
CA ASP A 40 -34.35 -4.43 -22.28
C ASP A 40 -33.20 -5.27 -21.71
N LEU A 41 -32.55 -6.09 -22.56
CA LEU A 41 -31.39 -6.89 -22.17
C LEU A 41 -30.13 -6.06 -21.97
N LYS A 42 -30.02 -4.87 -22.54
CA LYS A 42 -28.90 -3.94 -22.31
C LYS A 42 -29.04 -3.18 -21.00
N ASP A 43 -30.28 -2.86 -20.63
CA ASP A 43 -30.62 -2.15 -19.39
C ASP A 43 -30.88 -3.09 -18.20
N ALA A 44 -30.85 -4.40 -18.44
CA ALA A 44 -31.08 -5.40 -17.42
C ALA A 44 -30.01 -5.37 -16.32
N SER A 45 -30.41 -5.08 -15.08
CA SER A 45 -29.53 -5.23 -13.91
C SER A 45 -29.33 -6.69 -13.54
N TYR A 46 -28.16 -7.02 -13.01
CA TYR A 46 -27.85 -8.37 -12.55
C TYR A 46 -28.88 -8.91 -11.54
N THR A 47 -29.31 -8.06 -10.61
CA THR A 47 -30.34 -8.37 -9.61
C THR A 47 -31.72 -8.58 -10.24
N GLY A 48 -32.07 -7.82 -11.28
CA GLY A 48 -33.33 -8.00 -12.02
C GLY A 48 -33.39 -9.33 -12.78
N LEU A 49 -32.27 -9.74 -13.40
CA LEU A 49 -32.16 -11.02 -14.10
C LEU A 49 -32.25 -12.22 -13.14
N GLN A 50 -31.70 -12.10 -11.93
CA GLN A 50 -31.84 -13.13 -10.90
C GLN A 50 -33.28 -13.19 -10.35
N GLN A 51 -33.95 -12.05 -10.18
CA GLN A 51 -35.35 -12.00 -9.76
C GLN A 51 -36.30 -12.60 -10.80
N ALA A 52 -35.95 -12.53 -12.09
CA ALA A 52 -36.63 -13.25 -13.17
C ALA A 52 -36.37 -14.77 -13.16
N GLY A 53 -35.64 -15.30 -12.17
CA GLY A 53 -35.37 -16.73 -12.01
C GLY A 53 -34.22 -17.26 -12.87
N LEU A 54 -33.45 -16.38 -13.53
CA LEU A 54 -32.34 -16.77 -14.37
C LEU A 54 -31.15 -17.25 -13.52
N LYS A 55 -30.53 -18.36 -13.91
CA LYS A 55 -29.35 -18.89 -13.20
C LYS A 55 -28.21 -17.85 -13.16
N PRO A 56 -27.44 -17.73 -12.06
CA PRO A 56 -26.38 -16.72 -11.91
C PRO A 56 -25.40 -16.69 -13.09
N ALA A 57 -24.94 -17.86 -13.56
CA ALA A 57 -24.01 -17.95 -14.70
C ALA A 57 -24.59 -17.43 -16.04
N ARG A 58 -25.92 -17.39 -16.19
CA ARG A 58 -26.61 -16.83 -17.37
C ARG A 58 -26.84 -15.34 -17.22
N ALA A 59 -27.18 -14.89 -16.00
CA ALA A 59 -27.24 -13.46 -15.68
C ALA A 59 -25.86 -12.81 -15.85
N ASP A 60 -24.78 -13.49 -15.44
CA ASP A 60 -23.39 -13.02 -15.62
C ASP A 60 -23.05 -12.86 -17.10
N GLN A 61 -23.51 -13.80 -17.95
CA GLN A 61 -23.25 -13.74 -19.39
C GLN A 61 -23.91 -12.53 -20.05
N ILE A 62 -25.17 -12.24 -19.71
CA ILE A 62 -25.88 -11.06 -20.20
C ILE A 62 -25.21 -9.78 -19.67
N PHE A 63 -24.97 -9.71 -18.37
CA PHE A 63 -24.38 -8.53 -17.73
C PHE A 63 -22.97 -8.20 -18.23
N HIS A 64 -22.11 -9.21 -18.42
CA HIS A 64 -20.77 -8.99 -18.98
C HIS A 64 -20.80 -8.56 -20.45
N ALA A 65 -21.80 -8.99 -21.21
CA ALA A 65 -21.89 -8.65 -22.63
C ALA A 65 -22.36 -7.22 -22.88
N GLN A 66 -23.15 -6.65 -21.95
CA GLN A 66 -23.51 -5.22 -21.95
C GLN A 66 -22.26 -4.32 -21.94
N GLY A 67 -21.21 -4.72 -21.21
CA GLY A 67 -19.95 -3.99 -21.13
C GLY A 67 -19.10 -4.00 -22.41
N SER A 68 -19.44 -4.85 -23.39
CA SER A 68 -18.71 -5.02 -24.66
C SER A 68 -19.41 -4.40 -25.88
N ALA A 69 -20.64 -3.90 -25.75
CA ALA A 69 -21.43 -3.41 -26.89
C ALA A 69 -21.14 -1.94 -27.30
N THR A 70 -20.28 -1.21 -26.59
CA THR A 70 -19.91 0.19 -26.89
C THR A 70 -18.72 0.37 -27.83
N SER A 71 -18.24 -0.68 -28.50
CA SER A 71 -17.15 -0.56 -29.48
C SER A 71 -17.34 -1.54 -30.64
N LEU A 72 -17.92 -1.08 -31.75
CA LEU A 72 -17.93 -1.81 -33.02
C LEU A 72 -17.21 -0.99 -34.08
N GLY A 73 -16.03 -1.48 -34.48
CA GLY A 73 -15.26 -0.99 -35.62
C GLY A 73 -13.83 -1.55 -35.66
N VAL A 74 -13.64 -2.63 -36.43
CA VAL A 74 -12.38 -3.19 -36.98
C VAL A 74 -11.62 -4.28 -36.18
N GLU A 75 -11.93 -5.52 -36.59
CA GLU A 75 -11.15 -6.77 -36.77
C GLU A 75 -10.04 -7.29 -35.82
N SER A 76 -10.40 -8.45 -35.23
CA SER A 76 -9.66 -9.67 -34.88
C SER A 76 -8.38 -9.64 -34.05
N THR A 77 -8.51 -9.92 -32.75
CA THR A 77 -7.54 -10.73 -31.96
C THR A 77 -8.26 -11.50 -30.86
N THR A 78 -8.15 -12.82 -30.86
CA THR A 78 -8.52 -13.66 -29.72
C THR A 78 -7.37 -13.68 -28.71
N GLY A 79 -7.66 -13.18 -27.51
CA GLY A 79 -7.12 -13.74 -26.27
C GLY A 79 -5.79 -13.17 -25.77
N PHE A 80 -5.70 -11.86 -25.57
CA PHE A 80 -4.72 -11.24 -24.68
C PHE A 80 -5.38 -10.04 -24.00
N GLY A 81 -5.15 -9.84 -22.69
CA GLY A 81 -5.22 -8.49 -22.12
C GLY A 81 -4.34 -7.56 -22.96
N PRO A 82 -4.51 -6.23 -22.91
CA PRO A 82 -3.76 -5.31 -23.77
C PRO A 82 -2.27 -5.71 -23.73
N PRO A 83 -1.59 -5.82 -24.89
CA PRO A 83 -0.18 -6.20 -24.93
C PRO A 83 0.54 -5.32 -23.91
N ALA A 84 1.37 -5.94 -23.06
CA ALA A 84 2.06 -5.28 -21.97
C ALA A 84 2.49 -3.88 -22.44
N CYS A 85 1.79 -2.84 -21.96
CA CYS A 85 2.00 -1.48 -22.43
C CYS A 85 3.49 -1.21 -22.27
N LYS A 86 4.22 -1.09 -23.38
CA LYS A 86 5.57 -0.54 -23.35
C LYS A 86 5.37 0.93 -23.03
N LEU A 87 5.42 1.25 -21.74
CA LEU A 87 5.20 2.60 -21.27
C LEU A 87 6.45 3.41 -21.63
N GLN A 88 6.28 4.41 -22.50
CA GLN A 88 7.35 5.36 -22.77
C GLN A 88 7.31 6.47 -21.72
N LEU A 89 8.49 6.79 -21.19
CA LEU A 89 8.69 7.92 -20.31
C LEU A 89 8.61 9.20 -21.16
N ARG A 90 7.52 9.96 -21.09
CA ARG A 90 7.35 11.21 -21.84
C ARG A 90 7.44 12.42 -20.92
N GLN A 91 8.26 13.39 -21.29
CA GLN A 91 8.46 14.63 -20.55
C GLN A 91 7.19 15.50 -20.63
N ASP A 92 6.75 16.10 -19.52
CA ASP A 92 5.61 17.01 -19.50
C ASP A 92 5.90 18.23 -20.38
N SER A 93 4.93 18.60 -21.22
CA SER A 93 5.10 19.71 -22.18
C SER A 93 5.10 21.09 -21.52
N GLN A 94 4.64 21.19 -20.27
CA GLN A 94 4.58 22.43 -19.49
C GLN A 94 5.64 22.48 -18.37
N ASN A 95 6.21 21.34 -17.98
CA ASN A 95 7.20 21.19 -16.92
C ASN A 95 8.28 20.16 -17.29
N GLN A 96 9.39 20.67 -17.84
CA GLN A 96 10.51 19.86 -18.30
C GLN A 96 11.22 19.06 -17.20
N ASP A 97 10.89 19.26 -15.92
CA ASP A 97 11.44 18.48 -14.81
C ASP A 97 10.62 17.22 -14.47
N LEU A 98 9.48 16.98 -15.13
CA LEU A 98 8.56 15.88 -14.85
C LEU A 98 8.38 14.94 -16.05
N PHE A 99 8.25 13.64 -15.79
CA PHE A 99 7.97 12.65 -16.81
C PHE A 99 6.77 11.76 -16.44
N PHE A 100 6.01 11.38 -17.46
CA PHE A 100 4.85 10.48 -17.38
C PHE A 100 5.09 9.17 -18.12
N PHE A 101 4.17 8.23 -17.93
CA PHE A 101 4.10 7.01 -18.71
C PHE A 101 2.91 7.08 -19.67
N GLU A 102 3.17 7.11 -20.98
CA GLU A 102 2.16 6.88 -22.02
C GLU A 102 2.27 5.44 -22.56
N PRO A 103 1.16 4.77 -22.90
CA PRO A 103 1.20 3.52 -23.67
C PRO A 103 1.81 3.76 -25.05
N MET A 104 2.85 3.02 -25.44
CA MET A 104 3.31 3.00 -26.83
C MET A 104 2.27 2.31 -27.71
N ASP A 105 1.67 3.05 -28.64
CA ASP A 105 1.11 2.46 -29.85
C ASP A 105 2.26 1.83 -30.65
N THR A 106 2.05 0.61 -31.13
CA THR A 106 3.08 -0.27 -31.72
C THR A 106 3.65 0.21 -33.07
N ILE A 107 3.50 1.49 -33.45
CA ILE A 107 3.88 1.99 -34.77
C ILE A 107 4.52 3.39 -34.69
N SER A 108 5.73 3.47 -34.12
CA SER A 108 6.82 4.35 -34.63
C SER A 108 7.99 4.32 -33.68
N GLY A 109 9.11 3.75 -34.15
CA GLY A 109 10.41 3.97 -33.53
C GLY A 109 11.02 5.25 -34.08
N ALA A 110 11.43 6.17 -33.21
CA ALA A 110 12.70 6.91 -33.30
C ALA A 110 12.79 8.05 -32.26
N ALA A 111 14.02 8.25 -31.79
CA ALA A 111 14.62 9.50 -31.29
C ALA A 111 14.55 9.78 -29.76
N PRO A 112 15.45 10.65 -29.24
CA PRO A 112 16.77 10.25 -28.78
C PRO A 112 16.96 10.54 -27.28
N ALA A 113 17.94 9.85 -26.68
CA ALA A 113 18.38 10.11 -25.32
C ALA A 113 19.03 11.50 -25.21
N SER A 114 18.48 12.36 -24.37
CA SER A 114 19.17 13.53 -23.83
C SER A 114 19.63 13.20 -22.40
N PRO A 115 20.93 13.35 -22.07
CA PRO A 115 21.44 13.09 -20.73
C PRO A 115 21.14 14.29 -19.82
N GLY A 116 20.60 14.04 -18.62
CA GLY A 116 20.70 15.01 -17.51
C GLY A 116 19.41 15.54 -16.88
N VAL A 117 18.29 14.80 -16.82
CA VAL A 117 17.10 15.24 -16.05
C VAL A 117 16.67 14.18 -15.03
N SER A 118 16.59 14.59 -13.76
CA SER A 118 16.09 13.78 -12.64
C SER A 118 14.59 13.49 -12.82
N SER A 119 14.24 12.25 -13.18
CA SER A 119 12.86 11.81 -13.41
C SER A 119 12.14 11.49 -12.09
N SER A 120 11.42 12.44 -11.50
CA SER A 120 10.59 12.17 -10.32
C SER A 120 9.24 11.54 -10.72
N PHE A 121 8.88 10.44 -10.07
CA PHE A 121 7.65 9.67 -10.29
C PHE A 121 6.47 10.24 -9.46
N PHE A 122 5.22 10.14 -9.94
CA PHE A 122 4.04 10.74 -9.30
C PHE A 122 3.83 10.37 -7.81
N LEU A 123 3.99 9.09 -7.44
CA LEU A 123 3.87 8.68 -6.02
C LEU A 123 5.18 8.87 -5.23
N ASP A 124 6.24 9.34 -5.90
CA ASP A 124 7.57 9.59 -5.34
C ASP A 124 8.15 10.92 -5.88
N PRO A 125 7.48 12.06 -5.63
CA PRO A 125 7.86 13.34 -6.22
C PRO A 125 9.24 13.82 -5.73
N GLU A 126 9.72 13.28 -4.62
CA GLU A 126 11.04 13.56 -4.06
C GLU A 126 12.11 12.56 -4.52
N GLY A 127 11.75 11.55 -5.32
CA GLY A 127 12.69 10.56 -5.88
C GLY A 127 13.25 9.54 -4.89
N ARG A 128 12.84 9.55 -3.62
CA ARG A 128 13.42 8.69 -2.57
C ARG A 128 13.22 7.21 -2.86
N GLN A 129 12.01 6.82 -3.26
CA GLN A 129 11.68 5.42 -3.55
C GLN A 129 12.40 4.95 -4.83
N THR A 130 12.52 5.85 -5.80
CA THR A 130 13.24 5.63 -7.05
C THR A 130 14.72 5.40 -6.79
N ASP A 131 15.35 6.19 -5.92
CA ASP A 131 16.74 6.03 -5.51
C ASP A 131 16.97 4.71 -4.75
N GLU A 132 16.07 4.33 -3.84
CA GLU A 132 16.12 3.03 -3.15
C GLU A 132 16.02 1.86 -4.13
N LEU A 133 15.14 1.96 -5.13
CA LEU A 133 15.02 0.96 -6.19
C LEU A 133 16.30 0.87 -7.03
N GLN A 134 16.88 1.99 -7.42
CA GLN A 134 18.14 2.02 -8.16
C GLN A 134 19.29 1.40 -7.35
N ASN A 135 19.37 1.69 -6.06
CA ASN A 135 20.35 1.10 -5.16
C ASN A 135 20.21 -0.43 -5.09
N TRP A 136 18.97 -0.93 -4.98
CA TRP A 136 18.71 -2.37 -5.02
C TRP A 136 19.07 -3.00 -6.39
N LEU A 137 18.71 -2.33 -7.49
CA LEU A 137 19.04 -2.79 -8.85
C LEU A 137 20.55 -2.84 -9.10
N CYS A 138 21.31 -1.89 -8.55
CA CYS A 138 22.77 -1.89 -8.59
C CYS A 138 23.32 -3.17 -7.94
N LEU A 139 22.87 -3.46 -6.71
CA LEU A 139 23.25 -4.67 -5.99
C LEU A 139 22.82 -5.95 -6.72
N ALA A 140 21.60 -5.99 -7.28
CA ALA A 140 21.10 -7.13 -8.03
C ALA A 140 21.99 -7.44 -9.25
N LYS A 141 22.43 -6.41 -9.99
CA LYS A 141 23.37 -6.55 -11.11
C LYS A 141 24.74 -7.05 -10.66
N GLU A 142 25.26 -6.54 -9.54
CA GLU A 142 26.54 -6.99 -8.98
C GLU A 142 26.49 -8.47 -8.57
N LEU A 143 25.43 -8.88 -7.87
CA LEU A 143 25.23 -10.26 -7.45
C LEU A 143 25.05 -11.20 -8.64
N TYR A 144 24.26 -10.79 -9.64
CA TYR A 144 24.12 -11.51 -10.90
C TYR A 144 25.48 -11.75 -11.59
N ARG A 145 26.31 -10.71 -11.73
CA ARG A 145 27.65 -10.82 -12.33
C ARG A 145 28.60 -11.69 -11.51
N ALA A 146 28.45 -11.67 -10.19
CA ALA A 146 29.23 -12.49 -9.27
C ALA A 146 28.72 -13.95 -9.17
N GLY A 147 27.64 -14.31 -9.86
CA GLY A 147 27.02 -15.63 -9.77
C GLY A 147 26.41 -15.94 -8.40
N LYS A 148 26.06 -14.90 -7.62
CA LYS A 148 25.52 -15.01 -6.26
C LYS A 148 23.99 -14.82 -6.25
N PRO A 149 23.25 -15.49 -5.34
CA PRO A 149 21.82 -15.28 -5.19
C PRO A 149 21.46 -13.80 -4.94
N ILE A 150 20.40 -13.32 -5.58
CA ILE A 150 19.92 -11.94 -5.45
C ILE A 150 19.02 -11.85 -4.22
N LEU A 151 19.27 -10.86 -3.35
CA LEU A 151 18.44 -10.63 -2.17
C LEU A 151 17.02 -10.20 -2.60
N PRO A 152 15.96 -10.86 -2.08
CA PRO A 152 14.58 -10.51 -2.41
C PRO A 152 14.24 -9.10 -1.93
N LEU A 153 13.49 -8.35 -2.73
CA LEU A 153 12.97 -7.03 -2.39
C LEU A 153 11.55 -7.16 -1.82
N PHE A 154 11.32 -6.62 -0.62
CA PHE A 154 9.99 -6.46 -0.05
C PHE A 154 9.57 -5.00 -0.14
N ILE A 155 8.50 -4.73 -0.89
CA ILE A 155 7.86 -3.42 -0.96
C ILE A 155 6.88 -3.34 0.21
N ASN A 156 7.26 -2.55 1.21
CA ASN A 156 6.55 -2.41 2.48
C ASN A 156 5.79 -1.10 2.53
N GLY A 157 4.66 -1.08 3.24
CA GLY A 157 3.84 0.12 3.35
C GLY A 157 2.42 -0.16 3.83
N PRO A 158 1.69 0.87 4.29
CA PRO A 158 0.30 0.74 4.71
C PRO A 158 -0.64 0.17 3.66
N VAL A 159 -1.83 -0.23 4.09
CA VAL A 159 -2.92 -0.58 3.19
C VAL A 159 -3.25 0.62 2.28
N LYS A 160 -3.47 0.38 0.99
CA LYS A 160 -3.64 1.40 -0.08
C LYS A 160 -2.49 2.41 -0.26
N SER A 161 -1.27 2.08 0.13
CA SER A 161 -0.08 2.94 -0.11
C SER A 161 0.50 2.89 -1.53
N GLY A 162 -0.11 2.17 -2.47
CA GLY A 162 0.39 2.07 -3.86
C GLY A 162 1.44 0.98 -4.09
N LYS A 163 1.63 0.04 -3.15
CA LYS A 163 2.64 -1.05 -3.27
C LYS A 163 2.52 -1.88 -4.55
N SER A 164 1.32 -2.31 -4.92
CA SER A 164 1.07 -3.05 -6.16
C SER A 164 1.41 -2.23 -7.40
N PHE A 165 1.23 -0.90 -7.33
CA PHE A 165 1.64 0.00 -8.41
C PHE A 165 3.16 0.10 -8.50
N MET A 166 3.84 0.27 -7.35
CA MET A 166 5.30 0.28 -7.26
C MET A 166 5.91 -1.01 -7.80
N LEU A 167 5.32 -2.16 -7.45
CA LEU A 167 5.75 -3.48 -7.91
C LEU A 167 5.58 -3.64 -9.42
N ASN A 168 4.39 -3.38 -9.94
CA ASN A 168 4.02 -3.78 -11.30
C ASN A 168 4.39 -2.75 -12.37
N ASN A 169 4.51 -1.47 -12.02
CA ASN A 169 4.73 -0.39 -12.99
C ASN A 169 6.07 0.33 -12.76
N VAL A 170 6.34 0.79 -11.53
CA VAL A 170 7.51 1.62 -11.25
C VAL A 170 8.79 0.81 -11.30
N LEU A 171 8.86 -0.32 -10.61
CA LEU A 171 10.05 -1.16 -10.62
C LEU A 171 10.44 -1.58 -12.05
N PRO A 172 9.52 -2.06 -12.92
CA PRO A 172 9.86 -2.34 -14.31
C PRO A 172 10.37 -1.14 -15.09
N ALA A 173 9.76 0.04 -14.92
CA ALA A 173 10.21 1.24 -15.60
C ALA A 173 11.62 1.66 -15.16
N VAL A 174 11.87 1.72 -13.85
CA VAL A 174 13.19 2.06 -13.29
C VAL A 174 14.22 1.02 -13.73
N ALA A 175 13.89 -0.27 -13.67
CA ALA A 175 14.77 -1.34 -14.11
C ALA A 175 15.09 -1.25 -15.61
N ASN A 176 14.12 -0.95 -16.47
CA ASN A 176 14.36 -0.78 -17.90
C ASN A 176 15.27 0.40 -18.21
N THR A 177 15.04 1.56 -17.57
CA THR A 177 15.89 2.75 -17.74
C THR A 177 17.30 2.47 -17.22
N TYR A 178 17.39 1.87 -16.03
CA TYR A 178 18.68 1.59 -15.39
C TYR A 178 19.47 0.48 -16.11
N CYS A 179 18.80 -0.52 -16.71
CA CYS A 179 19.45 -1.60 -17.45
C CYS A 179 19.78 -1.22 -18.91
N SER A 180 19.02 -0.30 -19.52
CA SER A 180 19.20 0.09 -20.93
C SER A 180 19.98 1.39 -21.12
N GLY A 181 20.00 2.29 -20.12
CA GLY A 181 20.71 3.56 -20.15
C GLY A 181 22.20 3.41 -19.92
N GLY A 182 22.94 3.07 -20.96
CA GLY A 182 24.40 3.16 -20.97
C GLY A 182 24.85 4.60 -21.24
N SER A 183 25.31 5.31 -20.20
CA SER A 183 26.20 6.46 -20.40
C SER A 183 27.46 6.44 -19.54
N ASP A 184 27.50 5.71 -18.42
CA ASP A 184 28.73 5.62 -17.60
C ASP A 184 29.01 4.19 -17.10
N ARG A 185 29.82 3.46 -17.89
CA ARG A 185 30.92 2.62 -17.41
C ARG A 185 31.57 1.93 -18.61
N GLN A 186 32.57 2.60 -19.18
CA GLN A 186 33.61 1.99 -20.00
C GLN A 186 34.43 1.01 -19.15
N HIS A 187 33.88 -0.14 -18.78
CA HIS A 187 34.67 -1.30 -18.36
C HIS A 187 34.09 -2.54 -19.03
N THR A 188 34.86 -3.03 -20.01
CA THR A 188 34.81 -4.34 -20.67
C THR A 188 33.88 -5.37 -20.02
N GLY A 189 32.73 -5.64 -20.64
CA GLY A 189 31.87 -6.78 -20.33
C GLY A 189 30.44 -6.60 -20.84
N ALA A 190 30.03 -7.49 -21.74
CA ALA A 190 28.72 -7.63 -22.40
C ALA A 190 27.55 -6.78 -21.83
N MET A 191 26.96 -5.96 -22.71
CA MET A 191 25.69 -5.27 -22.46
C MET A 191 24.61 -6.31 -22.14
N LEU A 192 24.00 -6.23 -20.96
CA LEU A 192 22.94 -7.16 -20.59
C LEU A 192 21.72 -6.91 -21.47
N SER A 193 21.12 -7.98 -22.00
CA SER A 193 19.82 -7.91 -22.64
C SER A 193 18.78 -7.33 -21.67
N GLY A 194 17.77 -6.62 -22.20
CA GLY A 194 16.71 -6.02 -21.39
C GLY A 194 16.05 -7.05 -20.45
N PRO A 195 15.70 -6.66 -19.20
CA PRO A 195 15.16 -7.57 -18.20
C PRO A 195 13.76 -8.07 -18.54
N ASN A 196 13.39 -9.22 -17.97
CA ASN A 196 12.03 -9.77 -18.06
C ASN A 196 11.24 -9.50 -16.77
N PHE A 197 9.92 -9.33 -16.87
CA PHE A 197 9.05 -9.08 -15.72
C PHE A 197 7.87 -10.06 -15.71
N LEU A 198 7.95 -11.06 -14.83
CA LEU A 198 6.89 -12.04 -14.66
C LEU A 198 6.00 -11.63 -13.48
N ARG A 199 4.72 -11.40 -13.74
CA ARG A 199 3.76 -10.84 -12.78
C ARG A 199 2.84 -11.95 -12.27
N VAL A 200 2.75 -12.07 -10.95
CA VAL A 200 1.86 -13.05 -10.30
C VAL A 200 1.14 -12.40 -9.14
N SER A 201 -0.20 -12.45 -9.17
CA SER A 201 -1.04 -12.17 -7.99
C SER A 201 -1.38 -13.48 -7.28
N CYS A 202 -0.98 -13.58 -6.02
CA CYS A 202 -1.23 -14.78 -5.20
C CYS A 202 -2.62 -14.82 -4.59
N LEU A 203 -3.38 -13.70 -4.65
CA LEU A 203 -4.74 -13.62 -4.11
C LEU A 203 -5.69 -14.63 -4.77
N GLY A 204 -5.50 -14.92 -6.06
CA GLY A 204 -6.31 -15.87 -6.81
C GLY A 204 -5.77 -17.30 -6.83
N CYS A 205 -4.77 -17.64 -6.02
CA CYS A 205 -4.32 -19.04 -5.89
C CYS A 205 -5.26 -19.79 -4.95
N ASP A 206 -5.62 -21.02 -5.28
CA ASP A 206 -6.49 -21.84 -4.44
C ASP A 206 -5.86 -22.15 -3.08
N ARG A 207 -6.50 -21.65 -2.01
CA ARG A 207 -6.09 -21.86 -0.62
C ARG A 207 -6.80 -23.03 0.04
N SER A 208 -7.90 -23.50 -0.56
CA SER A 208 -8.78 -24.54 -0.01
C SER A 208 -8.25 -25.95 -0.25
N SER A 209 -7.53 -26.16 -1.35
CA SER A 209 -6.86 -27.42 -1.69
C SER A 209 -5.50 -27.62 -1.00
N GLY A 210 -5.26 -26.93 0.12
CA GLY A 210 -4.01 -27.02 0.89
C GLY A 210 -2.78 -26.47 0.14
N SER A 211 -1.57 -26.76 0.68
CA SER A 211 -0.30 -26.27 0.13
C SER A 211 -0.06 -26.71 -1.32
N SER A 212 -0.46 -27.94 -1.67
CA SER A 212 -0.32 -28.50 -3.01
C SER A 212 -1.11 -27.73 -4.06
N GLY A 213 -2.41 -27.50 -3.80
CA GLY A 213 -3.27 -26.75 -4.72
C GLY A 213 -2.79 -25.31 -4.92
N PHE A 214 -2.41 -24.65 -3.82
CA PHE A 214 -1.86 -23.30 -3.86
C PHE A 214 -0.61 -23.22 -4.75
N LEU A 215 0.35 -24.12 -4.55
CA LEU A 215 1.61 -24.13 -5.32
C LEU A 215 1.39 -24.50 -6.79
N MET A 216 0.42 -25.38 -7.07
CA MET A 216 0.04 -25.73 -8.43
C MET A 216 -0.52 -24.51 -9.18
N ASP A 217 -1.42 -23.75 -8.56
CA ASP A 217 -1.95 -22.51 -9.13
C ASP A 217 -0.89 -21.41 -9.26
N PHE A 218 -0.02 -21.30 -8.27
CA PHE A 218 1.13 -20.39 -8.33
C PHE A 218 2.02 -20.70 -9.54
N LEU A 219 2.37 -21.98 -9.77
CA LEU A 219 3.13 -22.41 -10.94
C LEU A 219 2.37 -22.16 -12.26
N ARG A 220 1.06 -22.41 -12.31
CA ARG A 220 0.23 -22.09 -13.50
C ARG A 220 0.30 -20.61 -13.84
N ARG A 221 0.19 -19.73 -12.84
CA ARG A 221 0.27 -18.27 -13.02
C ARG A 221 1.66 -17.82 -13.47
N LEU A 222 2.73 -18.41 -12.92
CA LEU A 222 4.10 -18.19 -13.40
C LEU A 222 4.27 -18.58 -14.87
N LYS A 223 3.77 -19.76 -15.25
CA LYS A 223 3.79 -20.24 -16.64
C LYS A 223 3.00 -19.34 -17.59
N GLN A 224 1.82 -18.87 -17.18
CA GLN A 224 1.04 -17.92 -17.95
C GLN A 224 1.81 -16.61 -18.15
N SER A 225 2.39 -16.05 -17.08
CA SER A 225 3.16 -14.82 -17.21
C SER A 225 4.43 -14.99 -18.06
N ALA A 226 5.05 -16.17 -18.03
CA ALA A 226 6.15 -16.50 -18.94
C ALA A 226 5.68 -16.58 -20.40
N ALA A 227 4.49 -17.13 -20.67
CA ALA A 227 3.91 -17.17 -22.00
C ALA A 227 3.62 -15.75 -22.53
N ASP A 228 3.07 -14.87 -21.67
CA ASP A 228 2.81 -13.46 -22.01
C ASP A 228 4.11 -12.70 -22.33
N GLN A 229 5.22 -13.07 -21.68
CA GLN A 229 6.57 -12.56 -21.95
C GLN A 229 7.31 -13.33 -23.07
N GLN A 230 6.63 -14.24 -23.78
CA GLN A 230 7.18 -15.07 -24.87
C GLN A 230 8.38 -15.95 -24.45
N LEU A 231 8.46 -16.33 -23.17
CA LEU A 231 9.50 -17.18 -22.60
C LEU A 231 9.11 -18.66 -22.72
N SER A 232 9.16 -19.18 -23.95
CA SER A 232 8.64 -20.51 -24.31
C SER A 232 9.15 -21.66 -23.42
N ALA A 233 10.45 -21.69 -23.12
CA ALA A 233 11.06 -22.73 -22.29
C ALA A 233 10.46 -22.78 -20.87
N ALA A 234 10.29 -21.63 -20.23
CA ALA A 234 9.70 -21.50 -18.91
C ALA A 234 8.18 -21.74 -18.94
N ALA A 235 7.47 -21.21 -19.95
CA ALA A 235 6.03 -21.45 -20.14
C ALA A 235 5.71 -22.95 -20.33
N SER A 236 6.64 -23.71 -20.89
CA SER A 236 6.50 -25.16 -21.15
C SER A 236 6.94 -26.05 -19.98
N THR A 237 7.17 -25.48 -18.80
CA THR A 237 7.56 -26.26 -17.61
C THR A 237 6.49 -27.32 -17.31
N PRO A 238 6.84 -28.62 -17.22
CA PRO A 238 5.88 -29.68 -16.99
C PRO A 238 5.24 -29.54 -15.60
N LEU A 239 3.94 -29.81 -15.53
CA LEU A 239 3.28 -30.01 -14.23
C LEU A 239 3.63 -31.43 -13.76
N PRO A 240 4.07 -31.61 -12.50
CA PRO A 240 4.39 -32.94 -12.00
C PRO A 240 3.12 -33.80 -11.91
N SER A 241 3.27 -35.10 -12.18
CA SER A 241 2.19 -36.09 -12.02
C SER A 241 1.85 -36.34 -10.55
N ASP A 242 2.84 -36.23 -9.68
CA ASP A 242 2.66 -36.15 -8.23
C ASP A 242 2.21 -34.73 -7.86
N SER A 243 1.01 -34.62 -7.31
CA SER A 243 0.43 -33.36 -6.84
C SER A 243 0.95 -32.95 -5.45
N SER A 244 1.95 -33.63 -4.89
CA SER A 244 2.56 -33.22 -3.63
C SER A 244 3.18 -31.82 -3.72
N ALA A 245 3.11 -31.09 -2.62
CA ALA A 245 3.69 -29.76 -2.52
C ALA A 245 5.21 -29.78 -2.75
N GLY A 246 5.91 -30.85 -2.36
CA GLY A 246 7.33 -31.03 -2.64
C GLY A 246 7.63 -31.13 -4.15
N ALA A 247 6.84 -31.92 -4.88
CA ALA A 247 6.95 -32.01 -6.34
C ALA A 247 6.68 -30.65 -7.02
N MET A 248 5.69 -29.89 -6.52
CA MET A 248 5.41 -28.55 -7.03
C MET A 248 6.55 -27.56 -6.77
N VAL A 249 7.22 -27.61 -5.61
CA VAL A 249 8.41 -26.78 -5.34
C VAL A 249 9.53 -27.07 -6.34
N ILE A 250 9.80 -28.36 -6.60
CA ILE A 250 10.80 -28.77 -7.60
C ILE A 250 10.43 -28.24 -8.99
N ALA A 251 9.14 -28.30 -9.36
CA ALA A 251 8.66 -27.77 -10.64
C ALA A 251 8.77 -26.24 -10.73
N ILE A 252 8.52 -25.51 -9.64
CA ILE A 252 8.75 -24.05 -9.59
C ILE A 252 10.24 -23.72 -9.71
N GLN A 253 11.12 -24.50 -9.08
CA GLN A 253 12.56 -24.35 -9.26
C GLN A 253 13.01 -24.67 -10.68
N ASP A 254 12.44 -25.71 -11.32
CA ASP A 254 12.70 -26.03 -12.72
C ASP A 254 12.26 -24.89 -13.66
N PHE A 255 11.07 -24.31 -13.40
CA PHE A 255 10.60 -23.11 -14.08
C PHE A 255 11.63 -21.98 -14.00
N MET A 256 12.14 -21.67 -12.80
CA MET A 256 13.15 -20.62 -12.61
C MET A 256 14.46 -20.93 -13.35
N ARG A 257 14.87 -22.20 -13.41
CA ARG A 257 16.09 -22.63 -14.12
C ARG A 257 15.97 -22.54 -15.65
N ARG A 258 14.75 -22.60 -16.19
CA ARG A 258 14.43 -22.47 -17.62
C ARG A 258 14.33 -21.03 -18.11
N LEU A 259 14.34 -20.04 -17.21
CA LEU A 259 14.39 -18.62 -17.59
C LEU A 259 15.73 -18.28 -18.27
N PRO A 260 15.75 -17.32 -19.22
CA PRO A 260 16.97 -16.91 -19.90
C PRO A 260 18.05 -16.45 -18.92
N ARG A 261 19.27 -16.95 -19.10
CA ARG A 261 20.41 -16.67 -18.22
C ARG A 261 21.23 -15.45 -18.61
N ASP A 262 20.97 -14.87 -19.79
CA ASP A 262 21.69 -13.71 -20.35
C ASP A 262 21.21 -12.36 -19.78
N ARG A 263 20.17 -12.39 -18.93
CA ARG A 263 19.47 -11.21 -18.40
C ARG A 263 18.91 -11.49 -17.02
N LEU A 264 18.52 -10.41 -16.33
CA LEU A 264 17.76 -10.49 -15.10
C LEU A 264 16.29 -10.82 -15.38
N ASN A 265 15.72 -11.75 -14.61
CA ASN A 265 14.31 -12.10 -14.64
C ASN A 265 13.68 -11.70 -13.31
N PHE A 266 12.79 -10.72 -13.33
CA PHE A 266 12.10 -10.25 -12.14
C PHE A 266 10.80 -11.03 -11.94
N LEU A 267 10.68 -11.71 -10.81
CA LEU A 267 9.42 -12.30 -10.34
C LEU A 267 8.72 -11.28 -9.44
N LEU A 268 7.66 -10.68 -9.97
CA LEU A 268 6.86 -9.64 -9.34
C LEU A 268 5.65 -10.30 -8.66
N ILE A 269 5.76 -10.54 -7.35
CA ILE A 269 4.79 -11.30 -6.57
C ILE A 269 3.94 -10.36 -5.73
N ASP A 270 2.68 -10.23 -6.13
CA ASP A 270 1.66 -9.48 -5.40
C ASP A 270 0.87 -10.39 -4.46
N GLU A 271 0.38 -9.82 -3.36
CA GLU A 271 -0.41 -10.50 -2.32
C GLU A 271 0.26 -11.74 -1.72
N ALA A 272 1.58 -11.69 -1.50
CA ALA A 272 2.40 -12.82 -1.07
C ALA A 272 2.08 -13.35 0.34
N GLN A 273 1.39 -12.59 1.20
CA GLN A 273 0.86 -13.14 2.45
C GLN A 273 -0.07 -14.34 2.23
N SER A 274 -0.63 -14.48 1.02
CA SER A 274 -1.47 -15.63 0.64
C SER A 274 -0.78 -16.98 0.80
N PHE A 275 0.56 -17.04 0.74
CA PHE A 275 1.34 -18.24 1.05
C PHE A 275 1.06 -18.77 2.48
N TYR A 276 0.62 -17.89 3.38
CA TYR A 276 0.39 -18.19 4.79
C TYR A 276 -1.09 -18.19 5.18
N LEU A 277 -1.98 -18.13 4.20
CA LEU A 277 -3.43 -18.14 4.40
C LEU A 277 -4.06 -19.46 3.90
N VAL A 278 -3.30 -20.55 3.92
CA VAL A 278 -3.77 -21.88 3.51
C VAL A 278 -4.81 -22.39 4.51
N GLU A 279 -5.94 -22.86 3.99
CA GLU A 279 -7.12 -23.23 4.77
C GLU A 279 -7.15 -24.74 4.99
N ARG A 280 -7.77 -25.17 6.09
CA ARG A 280 -8.07 -26.60 6.30
C ARG A 280 -9.15 -27.02 5.31
N PRO A 281 -8.99 -28.18 4.65
CA PRO A 281 -10.07 -28.79 3.89
C PRO A 281 -11.26 -29.03 4.84
N VAL A 282 -12.43 -28.48 4.50
CA VAL A 282 -13.66 -28.76 5.25
C VAL A 282 -14.24 -30.06 4.70
N PRO A 283 -14.42 -31.12 5.53
CA PRO A 283 -15.13 -32.32 5.09
C PRO A 283 -16.57 -31.96 4.69
N ASP A 284 -17.10 -32.55 3.61
CA ASP A 284 -18.44 -32.26 3.05
C ASP A 284 -19.59 -32.35 4.08
N ASP A 285 -19.41 -33.07 5.19
CA ASP A 285 -20.42 -33.30 6.23
C ASP A 285 -20.47 -32.22 7.35
N CYS A 286 -19.64 -31.18 7.31
CA CYS A 286 -19.63 -30.13 8.33
C CYS A 286 -20.26 -28.82 7.82
N PRO A 287 -21.14 -28.16 8.60
CA PRO A 287 -21.65 -26.84 8.23
C PRO A 287 -20.48 -25.85 8.12
N PRO A 288 -20.54 -24.88 7.19
CA PRO A 288 -19.46 -23.95 6.95
C PRO A 288 -19.27 -23.03 8.17
N ARG A 289 -18.46 -23.46 9.13
CA ARG A 289 -17.74 -22.56 10.01
C ARG A 289 -16.64 -21.94 9.17
N GLY A 290 -16.50 -20.62 9.22
CA GLY A 290 -15.56 -19.87 8.39
C GLY A 290 -14.19 -20.55 8.27
N ALA A 291 -13.59 -20.40 7.09
CA ALA A 291 -12.36 -21.10 6.74
C ALA A 291 -11.29 -20.96 7.84
N THR A 292 -10.88 -22.08 8.41
CA THR A 292 -9.90 -22.12 9.50
C THR A 292 -8.52 -22.37 8.91
N LEU A 293 -7.53 -21.56 9.28
CA LEU A 293 -6.15 -21.73 8.81
C LEU A 293 -5.57 -23.09 9.21
N ASP A 294 -4.91 -23.75 8.27
CA ASP A 294 -4.13 -24.96 8.55
C ASP A 294 -2.73 -24.59 9.05
N VAL A 295 -2.55 -24.62 10.37
CA VAL A 295 -1.28 -24.30 11.04
C VAL A 295 -0.11 -25.12 10.51
N ASN A 296 -0.31 -26.42 10.22
CA ASN A 296 0.76 -27.27 9.71
C ASN A 296 1.12 -26.90 8.26
N ALA A 297 0.11 -26.65 7.43
CA ALA A 297 0.33 -26.15 6.07
C ALA A 297 1.06 -24.80 6.09
N VAL A 298 0.69 -23.87 6.98
CA VAL A 298 1.37 -22.57 7.10
C VAL A 298 2.83 -22.73 7.53
N LEU A 299 3.12 -23.58 8.52
CA LEU A 299 4.51 -23.87 8.93
C LEU A 299 5.33 -24.45 7.78
N TYR A 300 4.71 -25.30 6.98
CA TYR A 300 5.35 -25.89 5.81
C TYR A 300 5.59 -24.84 4.71
N MET A 301 4.60 -24.00 4.42
CA MET A 301 4.70 -22.90 3.45
C MET A 301 5.74 -21.85 3.83
N ARG A 302 6.00 -21.60 5.12
CA ARG A 302 7.13 -20.76 5.59
C ARG A 302 8.48 -21.30 5.12
N ARG A 303 8.67 -22.62 5.21
CA ARG A 303 9.91 -23.28 4.75
C ARG A 303 10.03 -23.20 3.23
N ILE A 304 8.93 -23.47 2.53
CA ILE A 304 8.88 -23.42 1.07
C ILE A 304 9.17 -22.01 0.53
N LEU A 305 8.51 -20.97 1.05
CA LEU A 305 8.75 -19.61 0.55
C LEU A 305 10.20 -19.18 0.83
N LYS A 306 10.76 -19.53 1.99
CA LYS A 306 12.18 -19.28 2.28
C LYS A 306 13.08 -19.96 1.26
N GLU A 307 12.85 -21.25 0.98
CA GLU A 307 13.62 -22.02 0.00
C GLU A 307 13.54 -21.37 -1.39
N LEU A 308 12.33 -21.04 -1.86
CA LEU A 308 12.14 -20.40 -3.16
C LEU A 308 12.86 -19.04 -3.26
N LEU A 309 12.81 -18.20 -2.22
CA LEU A 309 13.43 -16.89 -2.24
C LEU A 309 14.96 -16.94 -2.14
N LEU A 310 15.51 -17.84 -1.32
CA LEU A 310 16.96 -17.89 -1.04
C LEU A 310 17.75 -18.80 -2.00
N ASP A 311 17.12 -19.87 -2.49
CA ASP A 311 17.75 -20.84 -3.40
C ASP A 311 17.45 -20.56 -4.88
N SER A 312 16.95 -19.35 -5.16
CA SER A 312 16.71 -18.88 -6.52
C SER A 312 18.01 -18.80 -7.31
N PRO A 313 17.97 -19.15 -8.62
CA PRO A 313 19.11 -18.92 -9.49
C PRO A 313 19.53 -17.44 -9.49
N HIS A 314 20.83 -17.16 -9.63
CA HIS A 314 21.36 -15.79 -9.57
C HIS A 314 20.89 -14.87 -10.71
N TRP A 315 20.17 -15.38 -11.71
CA TRP A 315 19.50 -14.62 -12.78
C TRP A 315 18.02 -14.36 -12.51
N VAL A 316 17.52 -14.71 -11.32
CA VAL A 316 16.14 -14.51 -10.88
C VAL A 316 16.13 -13.57 -9.67
N ALA A 317 15.40 -12.47 -9.77
CA ALA A 317 15.23 -11.48 -8.72
C ALA A 317 13.76 -11.44 -8.27
N TRP A 318 13.52 -11.62 -6.98
CA TRP A 318 12.17 -11.54 -6.41
C TRP A 318 11.86 -10.13 -5.91
N ALA A 319 10.69 -9.62 -6.27
CA ALA A 319 10.09 -8.44 -5.66
C ALA A 319 8.69 -8.79 -5.16
N VAL A 320 8.41 -8.48 -3.91
CA VAL A 320 7.28 -9.02 -3.16
C VAL A 320 6.50 -7.89 -2.48
N THR A 321 5.17 -7.94 -2.54
CA THR A 321 4.27 -7.07 -1.78
C THR A 321 3.08 -7.87 -1.25
N GLY A 322 2.32 -7.28 -0.33
CA GLY A 322 1.05 -7.79 0.15
C GLY A 322 0.14 -6.72 0.72
N SER A 323 -1.17 -6.87 0.62
CA SER A 323 -2.10 -5.96 1.32
C SER A 323 -1.97 -6.10 2.84
N SER A 324 -1.86 -7.33 3.35
CA SER A 324 -1.65 -7.67 4.76
C SER A 324 -0.15 -7.82 5.08
N MET A 325 0.57 -6.71 5.02
CA MET A 325 2.03 -6.69 5.25
C MET A 325 2.39 -7.17 6.65
N ALA A 326 1.53 -6.94 7.65
CA ALA A 326 1.84 -7.37 8.99
C ALA A 326 1.86 -8.91 9.04
N THR A 327 0.87 -9.56 8.45
CA THR A 327 0.78 -11.02 8.32
C THR A 327 1.99 -11.59 7.57
N LEU A 328 2.40 -10.95 6.47
CA LEU A 328 3.61 -11.33 5.72
C LEU A 328 4.85 -11.26 6.62
N TRP A 329 5.08 -10.14 7.31
CA TRP A 329 6.25 -9.96 8.17
C TRP A 329 6.27 -10.89 9.37
N ALA A 330 5.10 -11.17 9.96
CA ALA A 330 5.00 -12.09 11.07
C ALA A 330 5.39 -13.52 10.70
N ASN A 331 4.95 -13.96 9.51
CA ASN A 331 5.35 -15.26 9.00
C ASN A 331 6.83 -15.29 8.59
N VAL A 332 7.36 -14.23 7.97
CA VAL A 332 8.80 -14.10 7.65
C VAL A 332 9.66 -14.11 8.91
N ALA A 333 9.21 -13.48 9.99
CA ALA A 333 9.88 -13.47 11.29
C ALA A 333 9.88 -14.86 11.95
N ALA A 334 8.77 -15.58 11.84
CA ALA A 334 8.60 -16.92 12.39
C ALA A 334 9.20 -18.04 11.52
N THR A 335 9.78 -17.70 10.36
CA THR A 335 10.44 -18.65 9.47
C THR A 335 11.70 -19.23 10.12
N PRO A 336 11.93 -20.56 10.06
CA PRO A 336 13.12 -21.19 10.63
C PRO A 336 14.44 -20.61 10.09
N THR A 337 15.43 -20.45 10.96
CA THR A 337 16.70 -19.77 10.63
C THR A 337 17.71 -20.65 9.90
N ASN A 338 17.57 -21.98 9.90
CA ASN A 338 18.49 -22.98 9.27
C ASN A 338 19.37 -22.37 8.15
N GLY A 339 20.63 -22.03 8.48
CA GLY A 339 21.55 -21.28 7.62
C GLY A 339 21.31 -19.76 7.63
N PHE A 340 20.27 -19.30 6.95
CA PHE A 340 19.94 -17.89 6.76
C PHE A 340 18.53 -17.54 7.25
N ALA A 341 18.40 -16.48 8.06
CA ALA A 341 17.09 -16.00 8.51
C ALA A 341 16.46 -15.04 7.48
N LEU A 342 15.31 -15.39 6.90
CA LEU A 342 14.70 -14.57 5.83
C LEU A 342 14.47 -13.10 6.25
N ILE A 343 14.17 -12.87 7.53
CA ILE A 343 13.99 -11.53 8.11
C ILE A 343 15.27 -10.66 8.14
N ILE A 344 16.46 -11.21 7.90
CA ILE A 344 17.69 -10.41 7.71
C ILE A 344 18.27 -10.55 6.30
N HIS A 345 17.85 -11.56 5.53
CA HIS A 345 18.31 -11.82 4.16
C HIS A 345 17.33 -11.30 3.11
N HIS A 346 17.03 -10.00 3.19
CA HIS A 346 16.17 -9.33 2.23
C HIS A 346 16.50 -7.83 2.13
N ARG A 347 15.94 -7.18 1.12
CA ARG A 347 15.96 -5.72 0.93
C ARG A 347 14.55 -5.19 1.09
N ARG A 348 14.43 -3.94 1.52
CA ARG A 348 13.13 -3.28 1.76
C ARG A 348 13.07 -1.98 0.99
N LEU A 349 11.90 -1.72 0.44
CA LEU A 349 11.48 -0.42 -0.05
C LEU A 349 10.29 0.00 0.82
N ASN A 350 10.47 0.98 1.69
CA ASN A 350 9.41 1.42 2.61
C ASN A 350 8.66 2.60 1.99
N LEU A 351 7.38 2.40 1.66
CA LEU A 351 6.49 3.49 1.25
C LEU A 351 6.06 4.27 2.48
N SER A 352 6.21 5.60 2.40
CA SER A 352 5.86 6.50 3.49
C SER A 352 4.35 6.43 3.79
N PRO A 353 3.97 6.43 5.07
CA PRO A 353 2.57 6.39 5.47
C PRO A 353 1.87 7.73 5.28
N THR A 354 2.65 8.81 5.30
CA THR A 354 2.20 10.18 5.10
C THR A 354 3.19 10.93 4.21
N VAL A 355 2.73 12.01 3.59
CA VAL A 355 3.51 12.96 2.80
C VAL A 355 3.19 14.38 3.25
N SER A 356 4.06 15.34 2.91
CA SER A 356 3.80 16.75 3.22
C SER A 356 2.59 17.29 2.45
N MET A 357 2.00 18.36 2.96
CA MET A 357 0.93 19.11 2.28
C MET A 357 1.36 19.54 0.87
N ASP A 358 2.61 19.99 0.73
CA ASP A 358 3.18 20.39 -0.55
C ASP A 358 3.11 19.28 -1.60
N VAL A 359 3.52 18.07 -1.20
CA VAL A 359 3.52 16.90 -2.07
C VAL A 359 2.10 16.50 -2.44
N LEU A 360 1.15 16.54 -1.49
CA LEU A 360 -0.25 16.26 -1.77
C LEU A 360 -0.87 17.26 -2.72
N GLN A 361 -0.53 18.53 -2.61
CA GLN A 361 -1.06 19.57 -3.46
C GLN A 361 -0.58 19.40 -4.91
N VAL A 362 0.70 19.11 -5.12
CA VAL A 362 1.23 18.79 -6.44
C VAL A 362 0.50 17.57 -7.03
N ALA A 363 0.29 16.54 -6.23
CA ALA A 363 -0.43 15.36 -6.67
C ALA A 363 -1.90 15.67 -7.01
N TRP A 364 -2.54 16.54 -6.23
CA TRP A 364 -3.92 16.95 -6.42
C TRP A 364 -4.14 17.72 -7.72
N GLU A 365 -3.28 18.69 -8.05
CA GLU A 365 -3.37 19.42 -9.32
C GLU A 365 -3.33 18.47 -10.53
N GLN A 366 -2.49 17.45 -10.47
CA GLN A 366 -2.39 16.45 -11.54
C GLN A 366 -3.64 15.57 -11.61
N LEU A 367 -4.17 15.13 -10.47
CA LEU A 367 -5.41 14.36 -10.42
C LEU A 367 -6.60 15.18 -10.96
N LYS A 368 -6.67 16.48 -10.64
CA LYS A 368 -7.65 17.40 -11.21
C LYS A 368 -7.53 17.50 -12.72
N ALA A 369 -6.31 17.65 -13.25
CA ALA A 369 -6.08 17.71 -14.69
C ALA A 369 -6.51 16.42 -15.41
N GLN A 370 -6.20 15.25 -14.84
CA GLN A 370 -6.61 13.95 -15.38
C GLN A 370 -8.12 13.71 -15.28
N ALA A 371 -8.76 14.29 -14.27
CA ALA A 371 -10.18 14.17 -14.02
C ALA A 371 -11.03 15.30 -14.63
N ALA A 372 -10.44 16.18 -15.44
CA ALA A 372 -11.14 17.34 -15.99
C ALA A 372 -12.39 16.97 -16.80
N SER A 373 -12.40 15.79 -17.42
CA SER A 373 -13.53 15.26 -18.21
C SER A 373 -14.48 14.34 -17.43
N TRP A 374 -14.26 14.14 -16.13
CA TRP A 374 -15.04 13.17 -15.36
C TRP A 374 -16.42 13.70 -15.00
N ASN A 375 -17.40 12.80 -14.96
CA ASN A 375 -18.74 13.06 -14.47
C ASN A 375 -19.15 11.95 -13.48
N PRO A 376 -19.37 12.27 -12.19
CA PRO A 376 -19.27 13.59 -11.57
C PRO A 376 -17.83 14.12 -11.47
N ALA A 377 -17.66 15.45 -11.48
CA ALA A 377 -16.37 16.11 -11.28
C ALA A 377 -15.82 15.83 -9.87
N LEU A 378 -14.49 15.85 -9.71
CA LEU A 378 -13.86 15.61 -8.41
C LEU A 378 -14.26 16.68 -7.38
N PRO A 379 -14.59 16.30 -6.12
CA PRO A 379 -14.83 17.27 -5.06
C PRO A 379 -13.55 18.02 -4.69
N LYS A 380 -13.62 19.35 -4.60
CA LYS A 380 -12.46 20.21 -4.32
C LYS A 380 -11.85 19.96 -2.93
N ASP A 381 -12.69 19.61 -1.96
CA ASP A 381 -12.30 19.36 -0.58
C ASP A 381 -11.73 17.95 -0.35
N LEU A 382 -11.70 17.08 -1.37
CA LEU A 382 -11.21 15.71 -1.23
C LEU A 382 -9.73 15.65 -0.82
N VAL A 383 -8.90 16.57 -1.31
CA VAL A 383 -7.44 16.59 -1.06
C VAL A 383 -7.07 16.63 0.41
N TRP A 384 -7.73 17.50 1.19
CA TRP A 384 -7.42 17.69 2.60
C TRP A 384 -8.26 16.80 3.51
N ARG A 385 -9.41 16.31 3.03
CA ARG A 385 -10.21 15.30 3.75
C ARG A 385 -9.56 13.93 3.70
N SER A 386 -8.86 13.61 2.62
CA SER A 386 -8.17 12.34 2.44
C SER A 386 -7.05 12.18 3.46
N PRO A 387 -6.76 10.95 3.93
CA PRO A 387 -5.50 10.68 4.62
C PRO A 387 -4.32 11.22 3.80
N PRO A 388 -3.27 11.79 4.44
CA PRO A 388 -2.23 12.54 3.76
C PRO A 388 -1.24 11.62 3.01
N GLN A 389 -1.74 10.87 2.04
CA GLN A 389 -1.00 9.90 1.23
C GLN A 389 -1.48 9.93 -0.22
N VAL A 390 -0.54 10.12 -1.16
CA VAL A 390 -0.85 10.27 -2.60
C VAL A 390 -1.64 9.10 -3.15
N ALA A 391 -1.24 7.86 -2.84
CA ALA A 391 -1.93 6.67 -3.31
C ALA A 391 -3.35 6.53 -2.77
N MET A 392 -3.60 6.96 -1.53
CA MET A 392 -4.94 6.98 -0.95
C MET A 392 -5.82 8.03 -1.62
N LEU A 393 -5.29 9.22 -1.86
CA LEU A 393 -6.01 10.27 -2.60
C LEU A 393 -6.40 9.80 -4.00
N ALA A 394 -5.45 9.21 -4.74
CA ALA A 394 -5.72 8.64 -6.06
C ALA A 394 -6.77 7.52 -6.01
N TYR A 395 -6.73 6.66 -4.97
CA TYR A 395 -7.73 5.63 -4.74
C TYR A 395 -9.13 6.23 -4.52
N LEU A 396 -9.24 7.25 -3.66
CA LEU A 396 -10.50 7.94 -3.40
C LEU A 396 -11.05 8.66 -4.64
N CYS A 397 -10.19 9.24 -5.50
CA CYS A 397 -10.63 9.78 -6.78
C CYS A 397 -11.30 8.69 -7.66
N GLN A 398 -10.72 7.49 -7.71
CA GLN A 398 -11.31 6.38 -8.47
C GLN A 398 -12.62 5.89 -7.85
N GLU A 399 -12.68 5.78 -6.52
CA GLU A 399 -13.93 5.45 -5.83
C GLU A 399 -15.01 6.50 -6.08
N TRP A 400 -14.69 7.80 -6.09
CA TRP A 400 -15.64 8.84 -6.47
C TRP A 400 -16.19 8.65 -7.89
N ARG A 401 -15.33 8.27 -8.83
CA ARG A 401 -15.72 8.05 -10.23
C ARG A 401 -16.65 6.86 -10.40
N TYR A 402 -16.39 5.76 -9.70
CA TYR A 402 -17.05 4.47 -9.94
C TYR A 402 -18.08 4.08 -8.88
N SER A 403 -17.84 4.42 -7.61
CA SER A 403 -18.73 4.14 -6.49
C SER A 403 -19.72 5.29 -6.35
N ARG A 404 -20.84 5.21 -7.07
CA ARG A 404 -21.95 6.21 -6.98
C ARG A 404 -22.72 6.17 -5.65
N ARG A 405 -22.08 5.74 -4.55
CA ARG A 405 -22.70 5.60 -3.23
C ARG A 405 -22.57 6.84 -2.36
N ALA A 406 -21.46 7.57 -2.49
CA ALA A 406 -21.22 8.78 -1.72
C ALA A 406 -21.65 10.01 -2.53
N SER A 407 -22.33 10.94 -1.86
CA SER A 407 -22.76 12.21 -2.46
C SER A 407 -21.78 13.37 -2.16
N THR A 408 -20.94 13.20 -1.13
CA THR A 408 -19.94 14.20 -0.71
C THR A 408 -18.57 13.56 -0.48
N ALA A 409 -17.51 14.37 -0.52
CA ALA A 409 -16.15 13.90 -0.17
C ALA A 409 -16.05 13.40 1.27
N ALA A 410 -16.79 14.00 2.20
CA ALA A 410 -16.82 13.59 3.59
C ALA A 410 -17.39 12.17 3.74
N GLU A 411 -18.55 11.91 3.13
CA GLU A 411 -19.17 10.57 3.10
C GLU A 411 -18.25 9.54 2.45
N LEU A 412 -17.63 9.88 1.32
CA LEU A 412 -16.72 8.97 0.60
C LEU A 412 -15.55 8.55 1.48
N VAL A 413 -14.90 9.52 2.14
CA VAL A 413 -13.76 9.25 3.03
C VAL A 413 -14.23 8.44 4.24
N GLU A 414 -15.33 8.82 4.88
CA GLU A 414 -15.85 8.13 6.07
C GLU A 414 -16.24 6.68 5.76
N GLN A 415 -16.97 6.43 4.67
CA GLN A 415 -17.31 5.09 4.20
C GLN A 415 -16.04 4.29 3.88
N THR A 416 -15.09 4.85 3.15
CA THR A 416 -13.83 4.17 2.81
C THR A 416 -13.02 3.82 4.06
N MET A 417 -12.94 4.73 5.03
CA MET A 417 -12.23 4.48 6.28
C MET A 417 -12.90 3.38 7.09
N THR A 418 -14.22 3.43 7.22
CA THR A 418 -14.99 2.54 8.12
C THR A 418 -15.28 1.17 7.52
N GLU A 419 -15.59 1.10 6.23
CA GLU A 419 -15.97 -0.15 5.55
C GLU A 419 -14.76 -0.91 5.01
N LYS A 420 -13.64 -0.21 4.76
CA LYS A 420 -12.49 -0.81 4.08
C LYS A 420 -11.19 -0.70 4.87
N LEU A 421 -10.70 0.52 5.11
CA LEU A 421 -9.34 0.71 5.61
C LEU A 421 -9.16 0.22 7.06
N ILE A 422 -10.03 0.66 7.98
CA ILE A 422 -9.98 0.27 9.40
C ILE A 422 -10.13 -1.25 9.53
N PRO A 423 -11.16 -1.91 8.95
CA PRO A 423 -11.29 -3.36 9.03
C PRO A 423 -10.08 -4.12 8.48
N GLU A 424 -9.53 -3.71 7.33
CA GLU A 424 -8.35 -4.37 6.73
C GLU A 424 -7.12 -4.26 7.64
N VAL A 425 -6.80 -3.05 8.13
CA VAL A 425 -5.64 -2.83 9.02
C VAL A 425 -5.82 -3.55 10.35
N LEU A 426 -7.03 -3.56 10.89
CA LEU A 426 -7.36 -4.19 12.15
C LEU A 426 -7.29 -5.71 12.09
N ALA A 427 -7.83 -6.31 11.02
CA ALA A 427 -7.75 -7.75 10.82
C ALA A 427 -6.29 -8.21 10.68
N ASP A 428 -5.48 -7.47 9.89
CA ASP A 428 -4.06 -7.76 9.71
C ASP A 428 -3.27 -7.63 11.02
N LEU A 429 -3.44 -6.51 11.74
CA LEU A 429 -2.70 -6.27 12.97
C LEU A 429 -3.07 -7.25 14.07
N ARG A 430 -4.38 -7.55 14.28
CA ARG A 430 -4.81 -8.47 15.34
C ARG A 430 -4.22 -9.86 15.16
N MET A 431 -4.24 -10.40 13.95
CA MET A 431 -3.67 -11.73 13.66
C MET A 431 -2.19 -11.77 14.04
N VAL A 432 -1.46 -10.70 13.72
CA VAL A 432 -0.03 -10.61 13.96
C VAL A 432 0.30 -10.45 15.43
N LEU A 433 -0.45 -9.63 16.16
CA LEU A 433 -0.24 -9.45 17.58
C LEU A 433 -0.57 -10.72 18.37
N GLN A 434 -1.48 -11.58 17.89
CA GLN A 434 -1.69 -12.91 18.47
C GLN A 434 -0.46 -13.81 18.31
N LEU A 435 0.20 -13.75 17.16
CA LEU A 435 1.36 -14.59 16.85
C LEU A 435 2.68 -14.06 17.45
N LEU A 436 2.95 -12.77 17.28
CA LEU A 436 4.21 -12.12 17.67
C LEU A 436 4.13 -11.39 19.01
N GLY A 437 2.94 -11.08 19.52
CA GLY A 437 2.78 -10.32 20.76
C GLY A 437 3.04 -11.11 22.04
N GLN A 438 3.57 -12.32 21.94
CA GLN A 438 3.82 -13.20 23.08
C GLN A 438 5.31 -13.27 23.42
N PRO A 439 5.70 -13.14 24.70
CA PRO A 439 4.84 -12.92 25.87
C PRO A 439 4.29 -11.48 25.94
N ALA A 440 3.24 -11.25 26.74
CA ALA A 440 2.54 -9.95 26.89
C ALA A 440 3.46 -8.73 27.13
N ALA A 441 4.67 -8.95 27.67
CA ALA A 441 5.71 -7.92 27.77
C ALA A 441 6.06 -7.27 26.41
N GLN A 442 6.02 -8.02 25.31
CA GLN A 442 6.29 -7.50 23.97
C GLN A 442 5.17 -6.56 23.48
N LEU A 443 3.91 -6.90 23.75
CA LEU A 443 2.79 -6.02 23.46
C LEU A 443 2.83 -4.75 24.30
N LYS A 444 3.21 -4.87 25.58
CA LYS A 444 3.42 -3.70 26.44
C LYS A 444 4.50 -2.78 25.89
N LEU A 445 5.59 -3.31 25.33
CA LEU A 445 6.62 -2.52 24.64
C LEU A 445 6.07 -1.84 23.38
N LEU A 446 5.31 -2.57 22.55
CA LEU A 446 4.69 -2.00 21.35
C LEU A 446 3.71 -0.88 21.71
N ARG A 447 2.96 -1.04 22.80
CA ARG A 447 2.00 -0.06 23.30
C ARG A 447 2.69 1.22 23.81
N LYS A 448 3.96 1.16 24.23
CA LYS A 448 4.73 2.38 24.54
C LYS A 448 4.92 3.29 23.32
N LEU A 449 4.82 2.77 22.09
CA LEU A 449 4.84 3.60 20.87
C LEU A 449 3.56 4.45 20.70
N LEU A 450 2.48 4.15 21.43
CA LEU A 450 1.30 5.02 21.50
C LEU A 450 1.57 6.31 22.27
N ASP A 451 2.70 6.38 22.98
CA ASP A 451 3.20 7.65 23.50
C ASP A 451 4.08 8.33 22.43
N PRO A 452 3.55 9.35 21.73
CA PRO A 452 4.27 10.07 20.69
C PRO A 452 5.42 10.92 21.26
N MET A 453 5.53 11.07 22.58
CA MET A 453 6.54 11.90 23.24
C MET A 453 7.65 11.05 23.84
N ALA A 454 7.30 9.92 24.47
CA ALA A 454 8.30 9.02 25.01
C ALA A 454 9.07 8.31 23.91
N GLY A 455 8.38 7.87 22.85
CA GLY A 455 8.95 6.96 21.86
C GLY A 455 9.45 5.65 22.51
N VAL A 456 10.08 4.79 21.71
CA VAL A 456 10.67 3.54 22.20
C VAL A 456 12.07 3.37 21.66
N GLU A 457 13.01 2.97 22.53
CA GLU A 457 14.36 2.63 22.09
C GLU A 457 14.30 1.47 21.08
N PRO A 458 14.84 1.63 19.85
CA PRO A 458 14.83 0.57 18.86
C PRO A 458 15.39 -0.72 19.43
N ALA A 459 16.50 -0.68 20.16
CA ALA A 459 17.14 -1.87 20.75
C ALA A 459 16.20 -2.74 21.60
N ALA A 460 15.19 -2.14 22.26
CA ALA A 460 14.22 -2.85 23.09
C ALA A 460 13.18 -3.63 22.29
N LEU A 461 12.95 -3.31 21.01
CA LEU A 461 11.97 -3.97 20.18
C LEU A 461 12.56 -5.24 19.52
N PRO A 462 11.83 -6.37 19.57
CA PRO A 462 12.12 -7.54 18.75
C PRO A 462 12.26 -7.17 17.27
N LEU A 463 13.16 -7.86 16.57
CA LEU A 463 13.42 -7.61 15.15
C LEU A 463 12.15 -7.67 14.29
N ALA A 464 11.24 -8.60 14.61
CA ALA A 464 9.95 -8.73 13.93
C ALA A 464 9.11 -7.43 13.99
N PHE A 465 9.05 -6.79 15.16
CA PHE A 465 8.34 -5.52 15.33
C PHE A 465 9.07 -4.36 14.66
N LYS A 466 10.41 -4.32 14.71
CA LYS A 466 11.18 -3.32 13.94
C LYS A 466 10.88 -3.39 12.46
N VAL A 467 10.78 -4.60 11.91
CA VAL A 467 10.51 -4.80 10.49
C VAL A 467 9.08 -4.41 10.15
N LEU A 468 8.10 -4.82 10.97
CA LEU A 468 6.70 -4.41 10.84
C LEU A 468 6.55 -2.87 10.84
N LEU A 469 7.18 -2.21 11.80
CA LEU A 469 7.04 -0.78 12.05
C LEU A 469 7.84 0.10 11.10
N ALA A 470 8.70 -0.46 10.25
CA ALA A 470 9.62 0.32 9.41
C ALA A 470 8.91 1.30 8.44
N SER A 471 7.66 1.02 8.06
CA SER A 471 6.83 1.92 7.25
C SER A 471 5.87 2.80 8.06
N PHE A 472 5.86 2.67 9.38
CA PHE A 472 4.91 3.34 10.26
C PHE A 472 5.58 4.20 11.33
N ALA A 473 6.90 4.11 11.47
CA ALA A 473 7.65 4.79 12.51
C ALA A 473 8.91 5.47 11.97
N THR A 474 9.26 6.61 12.57
CA THR A 474 10.51 7.35 12.34
C THR A 474 11.37 7.30 13.58
N GLU A 475 12.68 7.23 13.35
CA GLU A 475 13.66 7.37 14.42
C GLU A 475 14.04 8.84 14.58
N ARG A 476 13.92 9.36 15.79
CA ARG A 476 14.32 10.73 16.18
C ARG A 476 15.08 10.62 17.49
N GLU A 477 16.26 11.22 17.55
CA GLU A 477 17.09 11.23 18.77
C GLU A 477 17.34 9.82 19.35
N GLY A 478 17.47 8.80 18.48
CA GLY A 478 17.69 7.40 18.90
C GLY A 478 16.45 6.68 19.43
N ARG A 479 15.24 7.24 19.26
CA ARG A 479 13.96 6.65 19.66
C ARG A 479 13.01 6.53 18.47
N LEU A 480 12.22 5.46 18.45
CA LEU A 480 11.17 5.24 17.45
C LEU A 480 9.86 5.89 17.89
N TYR A 481 9.24 6.60 16.95
CA TYR A 481 7.96 7.27 17.10
C TYR A 481 7.01 6.80 16.01
N LEU A 482 5.75 6.58 16.35
CA LEU A 482 4.74 6.17 15.38
C LEU A 482 4.20 7.38 14.62
N ASP A 483 4.37 7.40 13.30
CA ASP A 483 3.96 8.51 12.43
C ASP A 483 2.63 8.28 11.72
N TYR A 484 2.01 7.11 11.93
CA TYR A 484 0.76 6.74 11.28
C TYR A 484 -0.40 6.68 12.29
N PRO A 485 -1.23 7.74 12.40
CA PRO A 485 -2.29 7.84 13.40
C PRO A 485 -3.30 6.70 13.34
N LEU A 486 -3.61 6.19 12.14
CA LEU A 486 -4.53 5.07 12.00
C LEU A 486 -3.97 3.80 12.66
N PHE A 487 -2.68 3.53 12.51
CA PHE A 487 -2.07 2.38 13.20
C PHE A 487 -2.07 2.58 14.71
N ALA A 488 -1.92 3.82 15.20
CA ALA A 488 -2.03 4.13 16.62
C ALA A 488 -3.44 3.81 17.15
N GLN A 489 -4.46 4.27 16.43
CA GLN A 489 -5.88 4.03 16.77
C GLN A 489 -6.21 2.54 16.75
N VAL A 490 -5.78 1.82 15.72
CA VAL A 490 -6.03 0.37 15.62
C VAL A 490 -5.26 -0.38 16.70
N LEU A 491 -4.00 -0.04 16.95
CA LEU A 491 -3.19 -0.65 18.02
C LEU A 491 -3.83 -0.42 19.40
N GLN A 492 -4.35 0.79 19.64
CA GLN A 492 -5.11 1.08 20.85
C GLN A 492 -6.40 0.26 20.92
N ALA A 493 -7.13 0.13 19.82
CA ALA A 493 -8.41 -0.59 19.77
C ALA A 493 -8.28 -2.10 19.93
N VAL A 494 -7.09 -2.68 19.71
CA VAL A 494 -6.85 -4.13 19.86
C VAL A 494 -6.08 -4.48 21.14
N THR A 495 -5.62 -3.50 21.92
CA THR A 495 -4.83 -3.73 23.16
C THR A 495 -5.45 -3.06 24.39
N LYS A 496 -5.41 -3.76 25.53
CA LYS A 496 -5.73 -3.21 26.85
C LYS A 496 -4.56 -2.38 27.38
N ASP A 497 -4.82 -1.54 28.38
CA ASP A 497 -3.78 -0.78 29.10
C ASP A 497 -2.76 -1.68 29.80
N SER A 498 -3.17 -2.90 30.18
CA SER A 498 -2.31 -3.94 30.72
C SER A 498 -1.28 -4.49 29.72
N GLY A 499 -1.46 -4.24 28.41
CA GLY A 499 -0.67 -4.82 27.33
C GLY A 499 -1.21 -6.15 26.80
N GLU A 500 -2.40 -6.57 27.21
CA GLU A 500 -3.09 -7.75 26.66
C GLU A 500 -3.90 -7.42 25.41
N LEU A 501 -4.20 -8.43 24.60
CA LEU A 501 -5.15 -8.28 23.49
C LEU A 501 -6.58 -8.27 23.99
N LEU A 502 -7.45 -7.52 23.33
CA LEU A 502 -8.88 -7.52 23.60
C LEU A 502 -9.54 -8.78 23.03
N ASP A 503 -10.38 -9.46 23.82
CA ASP A 503 -11.00 -10.74 23.44
C ASP A 503 -11.98 -10.60 22.26
N SER A 504 -12.70 -9.48 22.19
CA SER A 504 -13.55 -9.10 21.06
C SER A 504 -13.18 -7.71 20.54
N ILE A 505 -13.16 -7.53 19.23
CA ILE A 505 -13.06 -6.21 18.61
C ILE A 505 -14.45 -5.58 18.69
N THR A 506 -14.69 -4.67 19.62
CA THR A 506 -15.78 -3.70 19.44
C THR A 506 -15.44 -2.84 18.23
N ALA A 507 -16.43 -2.51 17.39
CA ALA A 507 -16.26 -1.58 16.28
C ALA A 507 -15.38 -0.41 16.75
N VAL A 508 -14.23 -0.20 16.08
CA VAL A 508 -13.37 0.94 16.39
C VAL A 508 -14.30 2.15 16.28
N LYS A 509 -14.55 2.85 17.39
CA LYS A 509 -15.21 4.14 17.36
C LYS A 509 -14.28 5.07 16.61
N SER A 510 -14.37 5.02 15.29
CA SER A 510 -13.61 5.83 14.38
C SER A 510 -14.06 7.25 14.62
N ILE A 511 -13.18 8.08 15.18
CA ILE A 511 -13.41 9.52 15.28
C ILE A 511 -13.08 10.10 13.90
N SER A 512 -13.76 9.63 12.85
CA SER A 512 -13.62 10.12 11.47
C SER A 512 -14.78 11.05 11.12
N SER A 513 -15.22 11.86 12.08
CA SER A 513 -16.24 12.88 11.82
C SER A 513 -15.67 14.02 10.97
N LYS A 514 -16.56 14.72 10.25
CA LYS A 514 -16.21 15.96 9.52
C LYS A 514 -15.46 16.95 10.42
N LYS A 515 -15.97 17.20 11.62
CA LYS A 515 -15.38 18.13 12.61
C LYS A 515 -13.96 17.72 13.00
N PHE A 516 -13.73 16.41 13.25
CA PHE A 516 -12.39 15.91 13.58
C PHE A 516 -11.38 16.21 12.48
N ARG A 517 -11.72 15.89 11.22
CA ARG A 517 -10.81 16.13 10.08
C ARG A 517 -10.52 17.61 9.88
N GLU A 518 -11.54 18.46 9.96
CA GLU A 518 -11.38 19.91 9.86
C GLU A 518 -10.43 20.45 10.93
N LEU A 519 -10.59 20.04 12.19
CA LEU A 519 -9.74 20.50 13.29
C LEU A 519 -8.30 20.01 13.19
N VAL A 520 -8.10 18.76 12.75
CA VAL A 520 -6.75 18.22 12.52
C VAL A 520 -6.04 19.01 11.43
N VAL A 521 -6.67 19.22 10.27
CA VAL A 521 -6.05 19.95 9.14
C VAL A 521 -5.87 21.43 9.47
N MET A 522 -6.86 22.07 10.10
CA MET A 522 -6.75 23.47 10.53
C MET A 522 -5.59 23.66 11.50
N GLY A 523 -5.41 22.75 12.46
CA GLY A 523 -4.28 22.80 13.37
C GLY A 523 -2.93 22.53 12.70
N GLU A 524 -2.89 21.72 11.64
CA GLU A 524 -1.68 21.57 10.80
C GLU A 524 -1.33 22.87 10.08
N CYS A 525 -2.29 23.53 9.43
CA CYS A 525 -2.06 24.83 8.80
C CYS A 525 -1.64 25.90 9.83
N CYS A 526 -2.22 25.89 11.04
CA CYS A 526 -1.84 26.82 12.10
C CYS A 526 -0.39 26.61 12.59
N LYS A 527 0.13 25.38 12.50
CA LYS A 527 1.50 25.02 12.87
C LYS A 527 2.54 25.25 11.77
N ASP A 528 2.13 25.49 10.53
CA ASP A 528 3.04 25.78 9.43
C ASP A 528 3.66 27.18 9.60
N THR A 529 4.72 27.27 10.38
CA THR A 529 5.41 28.55 10.62
C THR A 529 6.07 29.13 9.38
N GLU A 530 6.33 28.32 8.34
CA GLU A 530 6.98 28.78 7.12
C GLU A 530 5.98 29.48 6.19
N ASN A 531 4.75 28.96 6.08
CA ASN A 531 3.76 29.45 5.12
C ASN A 531 2.54 30.13 5.75
N PHE A 532 2.36 30.12 7.08
CA PHE A 532 1.14 30.63 7.71
C PHE A 532 0.79 32.06 7.30
N ASP A 533 1.78 32.94 7.24
CA ASP A 533 1.57 34.36 6.88
C ASP A 533 1.03 34.52 5.46
N SER A 534 1.24 33.51 4.60
CA SER A 534 0.62 33.50 3.28
C SER A 534 -0.88 33.26 3.36
N TYR A 535 -1.40 32.53 4.35
CA TYR A 535 -2.78 32.02 4.47
C TYR A 535 -3.81 33.09 4.86
N LYS A 536 -3.98 34.12 4.01
CA LYS A 536 -4.94 35.23 4.22
C LYS A 536 -6.34 34.80 4.69
N ASP A 537 -6.93 33.79 4.04
CA ASP A 537 -8.28 33.31 4.39
C ASP A 537 -8.31 32.65 5.79
N LEU A 538 -7.23 31.98 6.19
CA LEU A 538 -7.09 31.41 7.53
C LEU A 538 -6.91 32.50 8.59
N HIS A 539 -6.17 33.57 8.27
CA HIS A 539 -6.07 34.73 9.14
C HIS A 539 -7.44 35.37 9.40
N SER A 540 -8.21 35.65 8.34
CA SER A 540 -9.56 36.22 8.46
C SER A 540 -10.50 35.29 9.24
N LEU A 541 -10.41 33.98 9.02
CA LEU A 541 -11.19 33.01 9.79
C LEU A 541 -10.88 33.09 11.29
N LEU A 542 -9.61 33.18 11.67
CA LEU A 542 -9.20 33.29 13.08
C LEU A 542 -9.62 34.62 13.70
N GLU A 543 -9.68 35.71 12.93
CA GLU A 543 -10.19 37.02 13.37
C GLU A 543 -11.70 36.99 13.62
N ASP A 544 -12.45 36.32 12.74
CA ASP A 544 -13.88 36.12 12.92
C ASP A 544 -14.17 35.23 14.13
N MET A 545 -13.39 34.17 14.32
CA MET A 545 -13.48 33.30 15.51
C MET A 545 -13.16 34.06 16.81
N ALA A 546 -12.13 34.90 16.80
CA ALA A 546 -11.81 35.78 17.94
C ALA A 546 -12.96 36.73 18.24
N SER A 547 -13.57 37.30 17.21
CA SER A 547 -14.72 38.21 17.32
C SER A 547 -15.95 37.49 17.88
N ALA A 548 -16.22 36.26 17.42
CA ALA A 548 -17.34 35.45 17.88
C ALA A 548 -17.22 35.02 19.35
N LEU A 549 -16.01 34.73 19.82
CA LEU A 549 -15.76 34.41 21.23
C LEU A 549 -15.95 35.62 22.16
N ALA A 550 -15.74 36.83 21.64
CA ALA A 550 -15.80 38.08 22.41
C ALA A 550 -14.96 38.06 23.71
N LEU A 551 -13.86 37.28 23.71
CA LEU A 551 -12.94 37.16 24.84
C LEU A 551 -11.80 38.18 24.71
N THR A 552 -11.31 38.67 25.85
CA THR A 552 -10.02 39.37 25.91
C THR A 552 -8.88 38.36 25.75
N PRO A 553 -7.66 38.79 25.35
CA PRO A 553 -6.49 37.91 25.30
C PRO A 553 -6.27 37.12 26.60
N ASP A 554 -6.37 37.79 27.76
CA ASP A 554 -6.27 37.14 29.07
C ASP A 554 -7.44 36.19 29.36
N GLY A 555 -8.66 36.54 28.90
CA GLY A 555 -9.84 35.69 29.01
C GLY A 555 -9.69 34.39 28.22
N LEU A 556 -9.15 34.45 27.01
CA LEU A 556 -8.84 33.29 26.17
C LEU A 556 -7.85 32.34 26.87
N LEU A 557 -6.73 32.88 27.35
CA LEU A 557 -5.67 32.06 27.96
C LEU A 557 -6.08 31.45 29.31
N LYS A 558 -7.14 31.97 29.93
CA LYS A 558 -7.73 31.44 31.16
C LYS A 558 -8.93 30.53 30.92
N ALA A 559 -9.38 30.38 29.68
CA ALA A 559 -10.53 29.56 29.36
C ALA A 559 -10.23 28.08 29.64
N ASP A 560 -11.14 27.39 30.33
CA ASP A 560 -10.94 26.01 30.76
C ASP A 560 -10.59 25.07 29.61
N TRP A 561 -11.27 25.21 28.47
CA TRP A 561 -11.02 24.41 27.26
C TRP A 561 -9.62 24.69 26.66
N PHE A 562 -9.11 25.92 26.77
CA PHE A 562 -7.77 26.26 26.30
C PHE A 562 -6.73 25.64 27.24
N ILE A 563 -6.89 25.82 28.54
CA ILE A 563 -5.99 25.26 29.57
C ILE A 563 -5.95 23.74 29.45
N GLN A 564 -7.10 23.08 29.31
CA GLN A 564 -7.18 21.63 29.14
C GLN A 564 -6.35 21.14 27.94
N VAL A 565 -6.39 21.85 26.81
CA VAL A 565 -5.58 21.51 25.63
C VAL A 565 -4.11 21.85 25.85
N LEU A 566 -3.80 23.01 26.41
CA LEU A 566 -2.44 23.47 26.66
C LEU A 566 -1.69 22.55 27.63
N ASP A 567 -2.34 22.18 28.73
CA ASP A 567 -1.80 21.34 29.80
C ASP A 567 -1.96 19.84 29.53
N HIS A 568 -2.61 19.47 28.42
CA HIS A 568 -2.73 18.08 28.01
C HIS A 568 -1.35 17.41 27.90
N LEU A 569 -1.24 16.16 28.33
CA LEU A 569 0.02 15.41 28.38
C LEU A 569 0.74 15.32 27.02
N ARG A 570 -0.02 15.42 25.92
CA ARG A 570 0.49 15.46 24.53
C ARG A 570 1.16 16.80 24.15
N ASN A 571 0.96 17.85 24.94
CA ASN A 571 1.52 19.18 24.74
C ASN A 571 2.56 19.54 25.81
N SER A 572 2.45 18.98 27.03
CA SER A 572 3.35 19.27 28.15
C SER A 572 4.83 18.98 27.86
N CYS A 573 5.14 18.02 26.97
CA CYS A 573 6.51 17.68 26.58
C CYS A 573 7.04 18.57 25.43
N GLY A 574 7.10 19.88 25.65
CA GLY A 574 7.81 20.83 24.77
C GLY A 574 6.93 21.68 23.85
N SER A 575 5.73 21.23 23.45
CA SER A 575 4.82 22.09 22.66
C SER A 575 4.26 23.24 23.49
N LYS A 576 3.90 22.96 24.76
CA LYS A 576 3.52 23.96 25.75
C LYS A 576 4.65 24.94 26.02
N ALA A 577 5.84 24.44 26.36
CA ALA A 577 7.01 25.29 26.63
C ALA A 577 7.36 26.18 25.43
N ASN A 578 7.32 25.64 24.21
CA ASN A 578 7.55 26.40 22.98
C ASN A 578 6.47 27.48 22.76
N PHE A 579 5.21 27.19 23.05
CA PHE A 579 4.15 28.20 23.04
C PHE A 579 4.43 29.30 24.07
N GLU A 580 4.68 28.94 25.32
CA GLU A 580 4.92 29.87 26.42
C GLU A 580 6.15 30.77 26.17
N GLU A 581 7.24 30.19 25.66
CA GLU A 581 8.50 30.89 25.40
C GLU A 581 8.41 31.82 24.19
N LYS A 582 7.87 31.35 23.06
CA LYS A 582 7.96 32.08 21.78
C LYS A 582 6.72 32.90 21.43
N TYR A 583 5.54 32.49 21.90
CA TYR A 583 4.27 33.04 21.46
C TYR A 583 3.37 33.52 22.60
N GLY A 584 3.66 33.14 23.84
CA GLY A 584 2.86 33.51 25.01
C GLY A 584 2.71 35.03 25.19
N ALA A 585 3.78 35.80 24.94
CA ALA A 585 3.74 37.26 25.01
C ALA A 585 2.82 37.87 23.94
N GLN A 586 2.87 37.35 22.70
CA GLN A 586 2.02 37.79 21.60
C GLN A 586 0.55 37.39 21.83
N ALA A 587 0.30 36.18 22.33
CA ALA A 587 -1.04 35.70 22.64
C ALA A 587 -1.72 36.49 23.77
N ARG A 588 -0.95 37.14 24.66
CA ARG A 588 -1.48 38.07 25.67
C ARG A 588 -1.86 39.44 25.10
N GLN A 589 -1.45 39.74 23.88
CA GLN A 589 -1.76 40.99 23.18
C GLN A 589 -2.81 40.78 22.08
N ASP A 590 -2.83 39.59 21.47
CA ASP A 590 -3.71 39.27 20.34
C ASP A 590 -4.37 37.89 20.52
N VAL A 591 -5.70 37.90 20.64
CA VAL A 591 -6.57 36.71 20.73
C VAL A 591 -6.35 35.78 19.53
N LYS A 592 -6.09 36.32 18.34
CA LYS A 592 -5.86 35.56 17.11
C LYS A 592 -4.63 34.66 17.23
N VAL A 593 -3.55 35.19 17.81
CA VAL A 593 -2.31 34.42 18.04
C VAL A 593 -2.60 33.30 19.04
N GLY A 594 -3.35 33.58 20.11
CA GLY A 594 -3.80 32.56 21.04
C GLY A 594 -4.61 31.45 20.35
N LEU A 595 -5.60 31.81 19.52
CA LEU A 595 -6.44 30.85 18.79
C LEU A 595 -5.67 30.02 17.77
N ARG A 596 -4.72 30.61 17.06
CA ARG A 596 -3.81 29.87 16.15
C ARG A 596 -3.13 28.74 16.92
N TRP A 597 -2.52 29.06 18.06
CA TRP A 597 -1.79 28.09 18.85
C TRP A 597 -2.70 27.09 19.56
N PHE A 598 -3.89 27.50 19.98
CA PHE A 598 -4.91 26.57 20.46
C PHE A 598 -5.19 25.47 19.43
N HIS A 599 -5.52 25.82 18.18
CA HIS A 599 -5.80 24.82 17.14
C HIS A 599 -4.57 23.95 16.83
N GLY A 600 -3.37 24.55 16.82
CA GLY A 600 -2.12 23.80 16.65
C GLY A 600 -1.85 22.79 17.78
N LEU A 601 -2.18 23.13 19.02
CA LEU A 601 -2.04 22.27 20.20
C LEU A 601 -3.17 21.23 20.27
N LEU A 602 -4.39 21.61 19.91
CA LEU A 602 -5.55 20.71 19.83
C LEU A 602 -5.28 19.59 18.82
N ARG A 603 -4.67 19.90 17.68
CA ARG A 603 -4.26 18.90 16.67
C ARG A 603 -3.37 17.81 17.26
N ASN A 604 -2.49 18.11 18.22
CA ASN A 604 -1.68 17.08 18.88
C ASN A 604 -2.53 16.11 19.68
N VAL A 605 -3.55 16.62 20.39
CA VAL A 605 -4.52 15.80 21.14
C VAL A 605 -5.35 14.95 20.16
N LEU A 606 -5.86 15.55 19.09
CA LEU A 606 -6.68 14.84 18.10
C LEU A 606 -5.91 13.79 17.32
N SER A 607 -4.63 14.03 17.01
CA SER A 607 -3.81 13.11 16.21
C SER A 607 -3.22 11.97 17.04
N HIS A 608 -2.93 12.21 18.32
CA HIS A 608 -2.11 11.30 19.13
C HIS A 608 -2.66 10.99 20.53
N GLY A 609 -3.78 11.60 20.91
CA GLY A 609 -4.53 11.23 22.11
C GLY A 609 -5.19 9.86 21.94
N SER A 610 -5.56 9.25 23.05
CA SER A 610 -6.47 8.11 23.10
C SER A 610 -7.83 8.47 22.49
N ILE A 611 -8.59 7.49 22.01
CA ILE A 611 -9.97 7.71 21.52
C ILE A 611 -10.82 8.49 22.55
N SER A 612 -10.67 8.21 23.86
CA SER A 612 -11.39 8.93 24.91
C SER A 612 -10.95 10.40 25.02
N GLU A 613 -9.65 10.67 25.02
CA GLU A 613 -9.12 12.05 25.06
C GLU A 613 -9.50 12.84 23.81
N GLN A 614 -9.49 12.20 22.64
CA GLN A 614 -9.92 12.80 21.37
C GLN A 614 -11.40 13.21 21.45
N GLN A 615 -12.27 12.34 21.96
CA GLN A 615 -13.70 12.65 22.13
C GLN A 615 -13.90 13.78 23.15
N GLN A 616 -13.23 13.72 24.30
CA GLN A 616 -13.30 14.77 25.31
C GLN A 616 -12.87 16.14 24.75
N ALA A 617 -11.81 16.19 23.94
CA ALA A 617 -11.36 17.42 23.31
C ALA A 617 -12.37 17.95 22.26
N LEU A 618 -13.08 17.06 21.55
CA LEU A 618 -14.13 17.45 20.61
C LEU A 618 -15.39 17.97 21.31
N ASP A 619 -15.72 17.39 22.46
CA ASP A 619 -16.87 17.77 23.29
C ASP A 619 -16.61 19.08 24.06
N ALA A 620 -15.37 19.30 24.50
CA ALA A 620 -14.93 20.53 25.16
C ALA A 620 -14.70 21.69 24.17
N TYR A 621 -14.79 21.46 22.86
CA TYR A 621 -14.58 22.49 21.85
C TYR A 621 -15.71 23.55 21.92
N PRO A 622 -15.38 24.86 21.98
CA PRO A 622 -16.36 25.91 22.23
C PRO A 622 -17.54 25.91 21.25
N SER A 623 -18.75 26.12 21.77
CA SER A 623 -19.99 26.14 20.96
C SER A 623 -20.00 27.27 19.93
N GLU A 624 -19.44 28.43 20.28
CA GLU A 624 -19.30 29.61 19.43
C GLU A 624 -18.41 29.30 18.22
N LEU A 625 -17.36 28.51 18.43
CA LEU A 625 -16.49 28.06 17.35
C LEU A 625 -17.12 26.89 16.57
N ALA A 626 -17.99 26.10 17.19
CA ALA A 626 -18.68 24.99 16.53
C ALA A 626 -19.59 25.44 15.37
N GLU A 627 -20.13 26.66 15.44
CA GLU A 627 -20.95 27.24 14.37
C GLU A 627 -20.18 27.39 13.03
N PHE A 628 -18.86 27.64 13.10
CA PHE A 628 -18.00 27.73 11.91
C PHE A 628 -17.82 26.37 11.20
N HIS A 629 -18.00 25.26 11.91
CA HIS A 629 -18.03 23.91 11.32
C HIS A 629 -19.38 23.63 10.66
N SER A 630 -20.47 23.93 11.36
CA SER A 630 -21.84 23.71 10.89
C SER A 630 -22.16 24.54 9.65
N SER A 631 -21.67 25.79 9.59
CA SER A 631 -21.79 26.67 8.42
C SER A 631 -20.88 26.28 7.25
N GLY A 632 -19.89 25.40 7.46
CA GLY A 632 -18.93 25.00 6.42
C GLY A 632 -17.84 26.02 6.11
N ARG A 633 -17.77 27.14 6.83
CA ARG A 633 -16.75 28.19 6.61
C ARG A 633 -15.32 27.64 6.75
N ILE A 634 -15.10 26.74 7.71
CA ILE A 634 -13.78 26.10 7.89
C ILE A 634 -13.41 25.25 6.65
N SER A 635 -14.33 24.39 6.19
CA SER A 635 -14.14 23.60 4.96
C SER A 635 -13.79 24.48 3.75
N GLU A 636 -14.47 25.63 3.60
CA GLU A 636 -14.22 26.57 2.51
C GLU A 636 -12.79 27.16 2.58
N VAL A 637 -12.38 27.63 3.75
CA VAL A 637 -11.04 28.23 3.97
C VAL A 637 -9.94 27.19 3.77
N LEU A 638 -10.11 25.97 4.28
CA LEU A 638 -9.15 24.89 4.06
C LEU A 638 -9.04 24.53 2.57
N THR A 639 -10.16 24.43 1.87
CA THR A 639 -10.17 24.15 0.42
C THR A 639 -9.43 25.23 -0.36
N LYS A 640 -9.67 26.52 -0.06
CA LYS A 640 -8.92 27.63 -0.66
C LYS A 640 -7.43 27.56 -0.35
N THR A 641 -7.06 27.13 0.85
CA THR A 641 -5.65 26.98 1.26
C THR A 641 -4.95 25.93 0.41
N TYR A 642 -5.60 24.80 0.12
CA TYR A 642 -5.09 23.72 -0.73
C TYR A 642 -5.20 23.98 -2.24
N ASP A 643 -6.07 24.88 -2.70
CA ASP A 643 -6.20 25.26 -4.12
C ASP A 643 -5.26 26.41 -4.52
N ARG A 644 -4.40 26.89 -3.62
CA ARG A 644 -3.47 28.00 -3.92
C ARG A 644 -2.35 27.57 -4.87
N PRO A 645 -2.01 28.38 -5.89
CA PRO A 645 -0.85 28.09 -6.72
C PRO A 645 0.43 28.10 -5.86
N MET A 646 1.18 27.00 -5.94
CA MET A 646 2.47 26.85 -5.29
C MET A 646 3.42 28.00 -5.67
N PRO A 647 4.15 28.59 -4.71
CA PRO A 647 5.29 29.42 -5.04
C PRO A 647 6.26 28.59 -5.89
N ARG A 648 6.63 29.07 -7.08
CA ARG A 648 7.71 28.45 -7.88
C ARG A 648 8.95 28.39 -7.00
N ARG A 649 9.30 27.22 -6.46
CA ARG A 649 10.60 27.03 -5.81
C ARG A 649 11.66 27.27 -6.87
N SER A 650 12.37 28.39 -6.77
CA SER A 650 13.64 28.55 -7.46
C SER A 650 14.53 27.40 -7.01
N ARG A 651 14.92 26.53 -7.94
CA ARG A 651 16.01 25.57 -7.74
C ARG A 651 17.28 26.37 -7.52
N THR A 652 17.53 26.76 -6.28
CA THR A 652 18.80 27.29 -5.80
C THR A 652 18.85 27.09 -4.30
N ARG A 653 18.90 25.82 -3.87
CA ARG A 653 19.59 25.52 -2.60
C ARG A 653 21.08 25.55 -2.92
N GLY A 654 21.68 26.72 -2.69
CA GLY A 654 23.10 26.96 -2.82
C GLY A 654 23.90 26.00 -1.96
N ALA A 655 25.01 25.55 -2.52
CA ALA A 655 26.10 24.96 -1.78
C ALA A 655 26.68 25.97 -0.77
N SER A 656 27.25 25.42 0.31
CA SER A 656 28.07 26.04 1.36
C SER A 656 27.29 26.65 2.54
N ALA A 657 27.56 26.31 3.81
CA ALA A 657 28.88 26.06 4.39
C ALA A 657 28.90 25.00 5.51
N ALA A 658 29.95 24.17 5.45
CA ALA A 658 30.69 23.53 6.54
C ALA A 658 29.93 22.78 7.66
N ALA A 659 29.76 21.47 7.47
CA ALA A 659 29.89 20.51 8.56
C ALA A 659 31.02 19.53 8.21
N THR A 660 32.11 19.65 8.95
CA THR A 660 33.31 18.79 9.03
C THR A 660 32.95 17.30 8.98
N PRO A 661 33.77 16.43 8.34
CA PRO A 661 33.45 15.01 8.18
C PRO A 661 33.38 14.32 9.55
N ARG A 662 32.16 14.03 10.03
CA ARG A 662 31.96 13.12 11.15
C ARG A 662 31.78 11.70 10.61
N ALA A 663 32.73 10.87 11.04
CA ALA A 663 32.88 9.44 10.89
C ALA A 663 31.59 8.65 10.55
N GLN A 664 31.75 7.79 9.54
CA GLN A 664 30.95 6.60 9.30
C GLN A 664 30.58 5.89 10.61
N PRO A 665 29.30 5.63 10.90
CA PRO A 665 28.95 4.47 11.69
C PRO A 665 29.16 3.26 10.78
N GLN A 666 30.26 2.54 11.02
CA GLN A 666 30.44 1.18 10.51
C GLN A 666 29.18 0.36 10.83
N PRO A 667 28.50 -0.25 9.85
CA PRO A 667 27.72 -1.43 10.16
C PRO A 667 28.72 -2.50 10.60
N TYR A 668 28.62 -2.97 11.84
CA TYR A 668 29.31 -4.17 12.31
C TYR A 668 28.83 -5.37 11.50
N ALA A 669 29.43 -5.57 10.33
CA ALA A 669 29.54 -6.84 9.64
C ALA A 669 31.04 -7.15 9.64
N GLY A 670 31.47 -8.00 10.58
CA GLY A 670 32.84 -8.50 10.60
C GLY A 670 33.21 -9.17 9.27
N PRO A 671 34.48 -9.14 8.86
CA PRO A 671 34.91 -9.54 7.53
C PRO A 671 34.84 -11.06 7.37
N VAL A 672 33.86 -11.57 6.63
CA VAL A 672 33.93 -12.95 6.11
C VAL A 672 34.76 -12.90 4.84
N ARG A 673 36.06 -13.20 4.99
CA ARG A 673 36.93 -13.53 3.84
C ARG A 673 36.37 -14.78 3.14
N PRO A 674 36.43 -14.86 1.80
CA PRO A 674 36.04 -16.07 1.08
C PRO A 674 37.04 -17.19 1.41
N ILE A 675 36.56 -18.26 2.05
CA ILE A 675 37.35 -19.48 2.19
C ILE A 675 37.26 -20.23 0.86
N SER A 676 38.40 -20.36 0.19
CA SER A 676 38.59 -21.15 -1.01
C SER A 676 38.28 -22.62 -0.76
N LEU A 677 37.49 -23.21 -1.65
CA LEU A 677 37.24 -24.65 -1.71
C LEU A 677 38.49 -25.38 -2.21
N HIS A 678 39.22 -26.05 -1.31
CA HIS A 678 40.08 -27.18 -1.68
C HIS A 678 40.17 -28.22 -0.57
N LEU A 679 39.94 -29.47 -0.99
CA LEU A 679 40.17 -30.80 -0.40
C LEU A 679 38.85 -31.58 -0.29
N GLY A 680 38.69 -32.76 -0.87
CA GLY A 680 39.69 -33.77 -1.18
C GLY A 680 39.25 -35.06 -0.47
N LYS A 681 39.00 -36.11 -1.26
CA LYS A 681 38.64 -37.46 -0.79
C LYS A 681 39.63 -38.01 0.24
N ARG A 682 39.11 -38.89 1.11
CA ARG A 682 39.76 -39.86 2.03
C ARG A 682 40.14 -39.34 3.42
N LEU A 683 39.51 -39.90 4.46
CA LEU A 683 40.08 -40.98 5.28
C LEU A 683 39.03 -41.59 6.22
N LEU A 684 38.94 -42.91 6.17
CA LEU A 684 38.31 -43.79 7.17
C LEU A 684 39.06 -43.72 8.50
N GLY A 685 38.35 -43.85 9.63
CA GLY A 685 38.93 -44.34 10.89
C GLY A 685 38.24 -43.87 12.17
N ARG A 686 37.48 -44.81 12.81
CA ARG A 686 37.25 -45.06 14.27
C ARG A 686 37.29 -43.86 15.27
N ALA A 687 36.40 -43.71 16.26
CA ALA A 687 35.93 -44.70 17.23
C ALA A 687 34.75 -44.20 18.12
N ALA A 688 34.01 -45.18 18.67
CA ALA A 688 33.25 -45.23 19.95
C ALA A 688 32.10 -44.23 20.19
N VAL A 689 30.82 -44.63 20.12
CA VAL A 689 30.03 -45.48 21.04
C VAL A 689 29.93 -44.91 22.45
N THR A 690 28.75 -44.38 22.79
CA THR A 690 28.01 -44.68 24.04
C THR A 690 26.53 -44.30 23.87
N GLN A 691 25.65 -45.31 23.85
CA GLN A 691 24.21 -45.16 24.10
C GLN A 691 23.95 -45.17 25.62
N PRO A 692 22.79 -44.66 26.06
CA PRO A 692 22.07 -45.25 27.18
C PRO A 692 20.69 -45.78 26.77
N ARG A 693 20.44 -47.06 27.06
CA ARG A 693 19.13 -47.76 27.07
C ARG A 693 18.37 -47.40 28.36
N TYR A 694 17.10 -46.97 28.27
CA TYR A 694 15.86 -47.75 28.45
C TYR A 694 15.67 -48.48 29.79
N ILE A 695 14.57 -48.18 30.50
CA ILE A 695 13.67 -49.04 31.32
C ILE A 695 12.39 -48.18 31.54
N MET A 696 11.11 -48.56 31.39
CA MET A 696 10.36 -49.76 30.96
C MET A 696 9.07 -49.27 30.28
#